data_AF-A0AA36HR64-F1
#
_entry.id   AF-A0AA36HR64-F1
#
_cell.length_a   1.000
_cell.length_b   1.000
_cell.length_c   1.000
_cell.angle_alpha   90.00
_cell.angle_beta   90.00
_cell.angle_gamma   90.00
#
_symmetry.space_group_name_H-M   'P 1'
#
loop_
_entity.id
_entity.type
_entity.pdbx_description
1 polymer ?
#
loop_
_entity_poly.entity_id
_entity_poly.type
_entity_poly.pdbx_seq_one_letter_code
_entity_poly.pdbx_strand_id
1 'polypeptide(L)'
;AHSTLAIALNRLGGFSNTGEGGEDPARYEPLPNGDSLKSAIKQVASGRFGVTMEYLSNGLELQIKMAQGAKPGEGGELPGKKVQGGIAKTRNSTPGVGLISPPPHHDIYSIEDLAQLIFDLKNSNPDAGVSVKLVSEIGVGVVATGVAKCKADHILISGCDGGTGASKWTGIKHAGAPWEIGLAETHQTLVLNGLRGRVTLETDGQLRTGRDVVIAALLGAERFGFATAPLIAMGCIMMRKCHLNTCPVGIATQDPVLRKKFEGLPEHVVNYLLLVAEEVRVLMAKMGFRNMDELIGHAEVLRSDPANRMGPLQLEPILAPAHQLPDAGKMGKVENRKLYGQEHFMVLQRMIDRTLVEDCKMTFRYGERSYVEYNQLNNADRTCGTLLSHEIFKRWGSSLPPGTCHMKLFGTSGQSFGAFAVKGVLLELEGDSQDYFGKGLSGGALAIYPSRKAIAAGFESEKNIIIGNTALYGATAGVCFVNGIAAERFAVRNSGVWAVVEGAGDHCCEYMTGGRVCVLGGVGDNFGAGMSGGVTWVWDPTKSFEGRKTFEELEVARVNIAKPLAEYLDEQKDLQSLLEAHKSWTNSKRATEILERWPDSASEFVRVFPKDFKLAVKTALERGEFSPIGTMREYLPAQEITLDNVRKQRIRKQPKVRKSSMEDIAAEAKSLDIEDMAAFQKTTKGNRPKKIEDNKLVASTNRGFLEVDRGDLPKRGVSERVADFQEILAKKDEVEVQTQAARCMDCGTPFCHQSVTDKSGCPLGNLIPEWNDLVRKGAWYDAFKRLMSTNNFPEFTGRVCPAPCEGRQHQVCGADHHRQGLRDGLDEASPASRPLGQEGGHCGLWALWPGGC
;
A
#
# COMPACT_ATOMS: atom_id res chain seq x y z
N ALA A 1 27.12 16.98 -2.24
CA ALA A 1 25.74 17.22 -2.69
C ALA A 1 24.71 16.67 -1.69
N HIS A 2 24.45 15.35 -1.64
CA HIS A 2 23.40 14.82 -0.75
C HIS A 2 23.67 15.11 0.74
N SER A 3 24.88 14.80 1.24
CA SER A 3 25.30 15.14 2.62
C SER A 3 25.27 16.65 2.89
N THR A 4 25.64 17.46 1.90
CA THR A 4 25.61 18.94 1.98
C THR A 4 24.20 19.45 2.25
N LEU A 5 23.18 18.90 1.57
CA LEU A 5 21.77 19.23 1.82
C LEU A 5 21.34 18.81 3.22
N ALA A 6 21.69 17.60 3.65
CA ALA A 6 21.32 17.13 4.99
C ALA A 6 21.87 18.04 6.09
N ILE A 7 23.16 18.41 6.02
CA ILE A 7 23.77 19.35 6.96
C ILE A 7 23.05 20.70 6.94
N ALA A 8 22.84 21.27 5.75
CA ALA A 8 22.21 22.59 5.62
C ALA A 8 20.80 22.64 6.23
N LEU A 9 19.98 21.63 5.95
CA LEU A 9 18.61 21.56 6.46
C LEU A 9 18.61 21.27 7.96
N ASN A 10 19.46 20.37 8.45
CA ASN A 10 19.57 20.09 9.88
C ASN A 10 19.99 21.32 10.69
N ARG A 11 20.91 22.16 10.16
CA ARG A 11 21.29 23.44 10.79
C ARG A 11 20.14 24.43 10.86
N LEU A 12 19.23 24.41 9.88
CA LEU A 12 18.05 25.27 9.84
C LEU A 12 16.87 24.73 10.67
N GLY A 13 16.98 23.52 11.23
CA GLY A 13 15.81 22.80 11.79
C GLY A 13 14.80 22.37 10.73
N GLY A 14 15.20 22.41 9.46
CA GLY A 14 14.44 21.92 8.31
C GLY A 14 14.66 20.43 8.05
N PHE A 15 13.96 19.91 7.04
CA PHE A 15 13.88 18.47 6.80
C PHE A 15 14.51 18.14 5.44
N SER A 16 15.62 17.40 5.43
CA SER A 16 16.12 16.79 4.20
C SER A 16 15.52 15.40 3.99
N ASN A 17 15.41 14.97 2.73
CA ASN A 17 14.85 13.69 2.35
C ASN A 17 15.92 12.77 1.73
N THR A 18 15.95 11.52 2.18
CA THR A 18 16.82 10.46 1.65
C THR A 18 16.64 10.19 0.16
N GLY A 19 15.43 10.38 -0.35
CA GLY A 19 15.02 9.85 -1.65
C GLY A 19 14.94 8.31 -1.66
N GLU A 20 14.77 7.74 -2.84
CA GLU A 20 14.48 6.30 -3.03
C GLU A 20 15.69 5.37 -2.87
N GLY A 21 16.82 5.89 -2.40
CA GLY A 21 18.12 5.21 -2.50
C GLY A 21 18.59 4.48 -1.25
N GLY A 22 17.82 4.52 -0.17
CA GLY A 22 18.28 4.20 1.18
C GLY A 22 19.22 5.26 1.75
N GLU A 23 19.71 5.03 2.97
CA GLU A 23 20.67 5.89 3.64
C GLU A 23 21.74 5.02 4.32
N ASP A 24 23.01 5.43 4.22
CA ASP A 24 24.11 4.74 4.89
C ASP A 24 23.96 4.90 6.42
N PRO A 25 23.91 3.80 7.20
CA PRO A 25 23.79 3.86 8.66
C PRO A 25 24.86 4.70 9.35
N ALA A 26 26.06 4.83 8.77
CA ALA A 26 27.12 5.68 9.31
C ALA A 26 26.73 7.17 9.40
N ARG A 27 25.66 7.59 8.71
CA ARG A 27 25.15 8.97 8.74
C ARG A 27 24.26 9.27 9.94
N TYR A 28 23.85 8.27 10.71
CA TYR A 28 22.96 8.48 11.86
C TYR A 28 23.69 9.07 13.07
N GLU A 29 25.00 8.85 13.14
CA GLU A 29 25.87 9.45 14.13
C GLU A 29 26.23 10.89 13.72
N PRO A 30 26.12 11.87 14.65
CA PRO A 30 26.61 13.21 14.42
C PRO A 30 28.12 13.24 14.16
N LEU A 31 28.55 14.21 13.36
CA LEU A 31 29.96 14.47 13.13
C LEU A 31 30.61 15.12 14.37
N PRO A 32 31.95 15.03 14.52
CA PRO A 32 32.66 15.62 15.66
C PRO A 32 32.45 17.14 15.84
N ASN A 33 32.10 17.85 14.76
CA ASN A 33 31.80 19.29 14.78
C ASN A 33 30.34 19.62 15.16
N GLY A 34 29.52 18.62 15.46
CA GLY A 34 28.09 18.76 15.79
C GLY A 34 27.14 18.72 14.60
N ASP A 35 27.64 18.69 13.36
CA ASP A 35 26.77 18.56 12.18
C ASP A 35 26.16 17.16 12.09
N SER A 36 24.91 17.09 11.63
CA SER A 36 24.22 15.82 11.36
C SER A 36 24.15 15.55 9.86
N LEU A 37 24.58 14.36 9.45
CA LEU A 37 24.41 13.86 8.08
C LEU A 37 23.06 13.14 7.89
N LYS A 38 22.34 12.85 8.96
CA LYS A 38 21.08 12.09 8.94
C LYS A 38 19.98 12.90 8.27
N SER A 39 19.28 12.29 7.32
CA SER A 39 18.11 12.91 6.72
C SER A 39 16.88 12.74 7.62
N ALA A 40 16.12 13.80 7.85
CA ALA A 40 14.91 13.74 8.69
C ALA A 40 13.83 12.85 8.05
N ILE A 41 13.65 12.93 6.72
CA ILE A 41 12.63 12.18 5.97
C ILE A 41 13.25 10.94 5.32
N LYS A 42 12.67 9.79 5.63
CA LYS A 42 13.01 8.48 5.08
C LYS A 42 11.94 8.08 4.06
N GLN A 43 12.30 7.93 2.80
CA GLN A 43 11.34 7.61 1.74
C GLN A 43 11.18 6.09 1.56
N VAL A 44 9.93 5.64 1.50
CA VAL A 44 9.53 4.28 1.18
C VAL A 44 8.92 4.30 -0.22
N ALA A 45 9.65 3.76 -1.20
CA ALA A 45 9.26 3.71 -2.61
C ALA A 45 9.17 2.25 -3.10
N SER A 46 8.60 2.02 -4.29
CA SER A 46 8.33 0.69 -4.86
C SER A 46 9.54 -0.26 -4.93
N GLY A 47 10.76 0.26 -5.08
CA GLY A 47 11.97 -0.57 -5.09
C GLY A 47 12.38 -1.10 -3.70
N ARG A 48 11.88 -0.51 -2.61
CA ARG A 48 12.26 -0.78 -1.21
C ARG A 48 13.77 -0.80 -0.97
N PHE A 49 14.53 -0.04 -1.77
CA PHE A 49 15.99 0.00 -1.66
C PHE A 49 16.41 0.61 -0.32
N GLY A 50 17.17 -0.16 0.47
CA GLY A 50 17.67 0.27 1.77
C GLY A 50 16.58 0.49 2.83
N VAL A 51 15.35 0.00 2.61
CA VAL A 51 14.27 0.09 3.59
C VAL A 51 14.38 -1.07 4.58
N THR A 52 15.02 -0.80 5.70
CA THR A 52 15.21 -1.73 6.83
C THR A 52 14.56 -1.18 8.10
N MET A 53 14.39 -2.01 9.14
CA MET A 53 13.93 -1.51 10.45
C MET A 53 14.85 -0.40 10.99
N GLU A 54 16.17 -0.53 10.78
CA GLU A 54 17.15 0.49 11.15
C GLU A 54 16.91 1.83 10.43
N TYR A 55 16.66 1.77 9.13
CA TYR A 55 16.36 2.93 8.30
C TYR A 55 15.07 3.64 8.75
N LEU A 56 14.01 2.85 8.99
CA LEU A 56 12.69 3.37 9.41
C LEU A 56 12.75 3.98 10.81
N SER A 57 13.44 3.32 11.75
CA SER A 57 13.58 3.77 13.15
C SER A 57 14.40 5.06 13.31
N ASN A 58 15.16 5.45 12.28
CA ASN A 58 15.98 6.66 12.25
C ASN A 58 15.36 7.82 11.45
N GLY A 59 14.08 7.71 11.06
CA GLY A 59 13.30 8.79 10.46
C GLY A 59 12.50 9.58 11.48
N LEU A 60 12.38 10.90 11.28
CA LEU A 60 11.36 11.73 11.92
C LEU A 60 10.05 11.72 11.12
N GLU A 61 10.16 11.46 9.82
CA GLU A 61 9.03 11.28 8.92
C GLU A 61 9.32 10.14 7.94
N LEU A 62 8.32 9.30 7.69
CA LEU A 62 8.36 8.21 6.72
C LEU A 62 7.47 8.58 5.53
N GLN A 63 8.07 8.82 4.36
CA GLN A 63 7.37 9.27 3.17
C GLN A 63 7.08 8.11 2.21
N ILE A 64 5.82 7.74 2.05
CA ILE A 64 5.37 6.84 1.00
C ILE A 64 5.40 7.59 -0.33
N LYS A 65 6.21 7.12 -1.27
CA LYS A 65 6.32 7.72 -2.61
C LYS A 65 5.42 6.99 -3.60
N MET A 66 4.17 7.45 -3.74
CA MET A 66 3.28 6.93 -4.78
C MET A 66 3.80 7.30 -6.18
N ALA A 67 4.22 8.55 -6.35
CA ALA A 67 4.64 9.06 -7.65
C ALA A 67 5.62 10.25 -7.52
N GLN A 68 6.15 10.71 -8.65
CA GLN A 68 6.89 11.97 -8.76
C GLN A 68 6.51 12.71 -10.05
N GLY A 69 6.53 14.05 -10.01
CA GLY A 69 6.04 14.87 -11.13
C GLY A 69 6.71 14.58 -12.49
N ALA A 70 8.01 14.30 -12.49
CA ALA A 70 8.76 14.03 -13.73
C ALA A 70 8.37 12.72 -14.45
N LYS A 71 7.75 11.77 -13.73
CA LYS A 71 7.32 10.47 -14.25
C LYS A 71 6.30 9.83 -13.31
N PRO A 72 5.03 10.28 -13.36
CA PRO A 72 4.02 9.86 -12.39
C PRO A 72 3.64 8.38 -12.50
N GLY A 73 3.58 7.84 -13.73
CA GLY A 73 3.19 6.45 -13.99
C GLY A 73 4.34 5.43 -14.05
N GLU A 74 5.55 5.80 -13.61
CA GLU A 74 6.74 4.93 -13.73
C GLU A 74 7.53 4.87 -12.41
N GLY A 75 8.34 3.83 -12.25
CA GLY A 75 9.24 3.66 -11.11
C GLY A 75 10.53 4.49 -11.21
N GLY A 76 11.28 4.55 -10.11
CA GLY A 76 12.63 5.12 -10.07
C GLY A 76 13.60 4.44 -11.02
N GLU A 77 14.58 5.18 -11.54
CA GLU A 77 15.61 4.66 -12.44
C GLU A 77 17.01 5.09 -11.96
N LEU A 78 17.91 4.12 -11.87
CA LEU A 78 19.33 4.38 -11.63
C LEU A 78 20.18 3.56 -12.62
N PRO A 79 20.85 4.22 -13.59
CA PRO A 79 21.73 3.52 -14.54
C PRO A 79 22.85 2.75 -13.84
N GLY A 80 23.16 1.53 -14.31
CA GLY A 80 24.11 0.62 -13.65
C GLY A 80 25.51 1.20 -13.44
N LYS A 81 25.98 2.07 -14.34
CA LYS A 81 27.24 2.84 -14.18
C LYS A 81 27.28 3.75 -12.95
N LYS A 82 26.13 4.02 -12.32
CA LYS A 82 26.00 4.79 -11.06
C LYS A 82 25.80 3.88 -9.85
N VAL A 83 25.64 2.58 -10.05
CA VAL A 83 25.44 1.58 -8.99
C VAL A 83 26.81 1.00 -8.65
N GLN A 84 27.57 1.69 -7.80
CA GLN A 84 28.92 1.28 -7.42
C GLN A 84 29.19 1.55 -5.94
N GLY A 85 30.11 0.77 -5.35
CA GLY A 85 30.59 0.96 -3.98
C GLY A 85 29.46 1.07 -2.96
N GLY A 86 29.45 2.17 -2.20
CA GLY A 86 28.43 2.45 -1.18
C GLY A 86 26.99 2.41 -1.69
N ILE A 87 26.71 2.79 -2.95
CA ILE A 87 25.34 2.77 -3.47
C ILE A 87 24.79 1.35 -3.59
N ALA A 88 25.60 0.43 -4.13
CA ALA A 88 25.19 -0.95 -4.26
C ALA A 88 24.93 -1.58 -2.88
N LYS A 89 25.81 -1.27 -1.91
CA LYS A 89 25.66 -1.70 -0.51
C LYS A 89 24.38 -1.15 0.13
N THR A 90 24.16 0.16 0.09
CA THR A 90 22.98 0.81 0.69
C THR A 90 21.66 0.31 0.10
N ARG A 91 21.67 -0.14 -1.16
CA ARG A 91 20.48 -0.64 -1.85
C ARG A 91 20.31 -2.16 -1.79
N ASN A 92 21.23 -2.89 -1.14
CA ASN A 92 21.27 -4.36 -1.18
C ASN A 92 21.20 -4.88 -2.63
N SER A 93 22.01 -4.27 -3.51
CA SER A 93 22.05 -4.57 -4.94
C SER A 93 23.46 -4.92 -5.42
N THR A 94 23.55 -5.47 -6.62
CA THR A 94 24.81 -5.85 -7.25
C THR A 94 25.50 -4.63 -7.90
N PRO A 95 26.79 -4.37 -7.66
CA PRO A 95 27.54 -3.34 -8.37
C PRO A 95 27.49 -3.52 -9.89
N GLY A 96 27.31 -2.42 -10.63
CA GLY A 96 27.28 -2.39 -12.10
C GLY A 96 25.92 -2.69 -12.72
N VAL A 97 24.99 -3.29 -11.99
CA VAL A 97 23.66 -3.64 -12.49
C VAL A 97 22.71 -2.45 -12.38
N GLY A 98 21.96 -2.16 -13.44
CA GLY A 98 20.97 -1.09 -13.46
C GLY A 98 19.78 -1.39 -12.55
N LEU A 99 19.25 -0.36 -11.89
CA LEU A 99 18.09 -0.50 -11.00
C LEU A 99 16.91 0.23 -11.60
N ILE A 100 15.89 -0.54 -11.97
CA ILE A 100 14.58 -0.04 -12.38
C ILE A 100 13.61 -0.50 -11.30
N SER A 101 13.00 0.44 -10.59
CA SER A 101 11.95 0.11 -9.62
C SER A 101 10.67 -0.28 -10.37
N PRO A 102 9.86 -1.20 -9.82
CA PRO A 102 8.52 -1.43 -10.33
C PRO A 102 7.72 -0.11 -10.34
N PRO A 103 6.82 0.13 -11.32
CA PRO A 103 5.94 1.28 -11.27
C PRO A 103 5.04 1.31 -10.02
N PRO A 104 4.30 0.23 -9.66
CA PRO A 104 3.49 0.23 -8.45
C PRO A 104 4.30 -0.17 -7.21
N HIS A 105 3.79 0.23 -6.06
CA HIS A 105 4.07 -0.47 -4.82
C HIS A 105 3.31 -1.79 -4.84
N HIS A 106 3.99 -2.93 -4.73
CA HIS A 106 3.31 -4.25 -4.79
C HIS A 106 2.48 -4.57 -3.53
N ASP A 107 2.53 -3.70 -2.53
CA ASP A 107 1.71 -3.68 -1.31
C ASP A 107 0.74 -2.49 -1.26
N ILE A 108 0.45 -1.87 -2.41
CA ILE A 108 -0.57 -0.84 -2.57
C ILE A 108 -1.28 -1.02 -3.92
N TYR A 109 -2.37 -1.77 -3.94
CA TYR A 109 -3.26 -1.89 -5.09
C TYR A 109 -4.61 -1.20 -4.89
N SER A 110 -4.91 -0.81 -3.66
CA SER A 110 -6.09 -0.02 -3.31
C SER A 110 -5.83 0.95 -2.16
N ILE A 111 -6.86 1.70 -1.77
CA ILE A 111 -6.75 2.69 -0.70
C ILE A 111 -6.62 2.04 0.69
N GLU A 112 -7.23 0.87 0.88
CA GLU A 112 -7.08 0.05 2.07
C GLU A 112 -5.69 -0.56 2.19
N ASP A 113 -5.03 -0.90 1.08
CA ASP A 113 -3.61 -1.30 1.11
C ASP A 113 -2.70 -0.13 1.50
N LEU A 114 -2.98 1.08 1.02
CA LEU A 114 -2.28 2.27 1.48
C LEU A 114 -2.49 2.48 2.99
N ALA A 115 -3.71 2.27 3.48
CA ALA A 115 -3.99 2.30 4.92
C ALA A 115 -3.17 1.24 5.68
N GLN A 116 -3.03 0.04 5.11
CA GLN A 116 -2.20 -1.01 5.69
C GLN A 116 -0.72 -0.62 5.72
N LEU A 117 -0.16 -0.04 4.66
CA LEU A 117 1.22 0.44 4.69
C LEU A 117 1.42 1.59 5.68
N ILE A 118 0.50 2.55 5.76
CA ILE A 118 0.57 3.62 6.78
C ILE A 118 0.55 3.00 8.19
N PHE A 119 -0.28 1.98 8.41
CA PHE A 119 -0.32 1.24 9.66
C PHE A 119 1.00 0.50 9.94
N ASP A 120 1.59 -0.17 8.94
CA ASP A 120 2.89 -0.83 9.06
C ASP A 120 4.01 0.15 9.44
N LEU A 121 4.05 1.32 8.79
CA LEU A 121 5.09 2.33 9.02
C LEU A 121 4.98 2.94 10.42
N LYS A 122 3.76 3.22 10.89
CA LYS A 122 3.52 3.70 12.26
C LYS A 122 3.88 2.67 13.33
N ASN A 123 3.81 1.39 13.00
CA ASN A 123 4.27 0.32 13.88
C ASN A 123 5.79 0.14 13.84
N SER A 124 6.41 0.37 12.68
CA SER A 124 7.87 0.31 12.53
C SER A 124 8.60 1.49 13.17
N ASN A 125 7.90 2.61 13.38
CA ASN A 125 8.40 3.78 14.08
C ASN A 125 7.22 4.62 14.62
N PRO A 126 6.81 4.41 15.89
CA PRO A 126 5.70 5.14 16.49
C PRO A 126 5.93 6.65 16.66
N ASP A 127 7.18 7.09 16.65
CA ASP A 127 7.57 8.50 16.83
C ASP A 127 7.55 9.29 15.51
N ALA A 128 7.48 8.61 14.36
CA ALA A 128 7.56 9.26 13.05
C ALA A 128 6.18 9.64 12.49
N GLY A 129 6.11 10.81 11.86
CA GLY A 129 4.99 11.16 10.98
C GLY A 129 5.01 10.33 9.70
N VAL A 130 3.85 10.05 9.11
CA VAL A 130 3.76 9.38 7.80
C VAL A 130 3.25 10.35 6.74
N SER A 131 4.02 10.55 5.68
CA SER A 131 3.66 11.40 4.55
C SER A 131 3.40 10.60 3.28
N VAL A 132 2.48 11.05 2.43
CA VAL A 132 2.21 10.43 1.13
C VAL A 132 2.48 11.44 0.03
N LYS A 133 3.45 11.11 -0.85
CA LYS A 133 3.81 11.92 -2.00
C LYS A 133 2.98 11.51 -3.21
N LEU A 134 2.07 12.40 -3.60
CA LEU A 134 1.24 12.33 -4.79
C LEU A 134 1.76 13.30 -5.86
N VAL A 135 1.24 13.16 -7.07
CA VAL A 135 1.47 14.10 -8.17
C VAL A 135 0.15 14.79 -8.48
N SER A 136 0.23 16.08 -8.79
CA SER A 136 -0.91 16.86 -9.25
C SER A 136 -1.49 16.26 -10.53
N GLU A 137 -2.78 15.94 -10.48
CA GLU A 137 -3.62 15.60 -11.61
C GLU A 137 -5.08 15.87 -11.21
N ILE A 138 -5.98 15.93 -12.19
CA ILE A 138 -7.42 16.10 -11.92
C ILE A 138 -7.91 14.90 -11.10
N GLY A 139 -8.56 15.15 -9.97
CA GLY A 139 -9.08 14.12 -9.07
C GLY A 139 -8.14 13.77 -7.90
N VAL A 140 -6.95 14.39 -7.84
CA VAL A 140 -6.00 14.17 -6.73
C VAL A 140 -6.59 14.57 -5.38
N GLY A 141 -7.53 15.52 -5.33
CA GLY A 141 -8.19 15.93 -4.08
C GLY A 141 -9.08 14.82 -3.49
N VAL A 142 -9.69 13.99 -4.34
CA VAL A 142 -10.46 12.81 -3.93
C VAL A 142 -9.51 11.76 -3.34
N VAL A 143 -8.39 11.50 -4.01
CA VAL A 143 -7.35 10.59 -3.52
C VAL A 143 -6.80 11.08 -2.18
N ALA A 144 -6.49 12.37 -2.05
CA ALA A 144 -5.99 12.98 -0.83
C ALA A 144 -6.97 12.86 0.35
N THR A 145 -8.28 12.92 0.08
CA THR A 145 -9.32 12.65 1.08
C THR A 145 -9.26 11.21 1.57
N GLY A 146 -9.07 10.24 0.66
CA GLY A 146 -8.80 8.85 1.03
C GLY A 146 -7.55 8.71 1.89
N VAL A 147 -6.44 9.33 1.47
CA VAL A 147 -5.16 9.33 2.20
C VAL A 147 -5.31 9.88 3.63
N ALA A 148 -6.07 10.96 3.80
CA ALA A 148 -6.36 11.52 5.11
C ALA A 148 -7.18 10.55 5.99
N LYS A 149 -8.13 9.81 5.41
CA LYS A 149 -8.91 8.77 6.12
C LYS A 149 -8.04 7.55 6.48
N CYS A 150 -7.03 7.25 5.68
CA CYS A 150 -5.99 6.24 5.96
C CYS A 150 -5.01 6.65 7.08
N LYS A 151 -5.21 7.82 7.70
CA LYS A 151 -4.44 8.32 8.86
C LYS A 151 -3.01 8.78 8.55
N ALA A 152 -2.74 9.18 7.30
CA ALA A 152 -1.52 9.93 6.97
C ALA A 152 -1.48 11.26 7.74
N ASP A 153 -0.28 11.73 8.08
CA ASP A 153 -0.02 12.97 8.80
C ASP A 153 0.24 14.15 7.86
N HIS A 154 0.81 13.86 6.69
CA HIS A 154 1.17 14.84 5.68
C HIS A 154 0.81 14.33 4.27
N ILE A 155 0.40 15.23 3.39
CA ILE A 155 0.15 14.94 1.98
C ILE A 155 0.96 15.92 1.15
N LEU A 156 1.83 15.39 0.29
CA LEU A 156 2.65 16.18 -0.62
C LEU A 156 2.05 16.10 -2.03
N ILE A 157 1.69 17.25 -2.61
CA ILE A 157 1.27 17.38 -3.99
C ILE A 157 2.42 17.92 -4.84
N SER A 158 2.95 17.07 -5.71
CA SER A 158 4.08 17.40 -6.58
C SER A 158 3.62 17.91 -7.94
N GLY A 159 4.15 19.02 -8.43
CA GLY A 159 3.90 19.51 -9.79
C GLY A 159 4.61 18.69 -10.86
N CYS A 160 4.06 18.67 -12.08
CA CYS A 160 4.62 17.97 -13.24
C CYS A 160 6.04 18.45 -13.64
N ASP A 161 6.42 19.65 -13.21
CA ASP A 161 7.70 20.29 -13.48
C ASP A 161 8.83 19.85 -12.52
N GLY A 162 8.54 18.93 -11.60
CA GLY A 162 9.51 18.33 -10.68
C GLY A 162 10.78 17.82 -11.39
N GLY A 163 11.92 17.94 -10.71
CA GLY A 163 13.21 17.48 -11.25
C GLY A 163 13.35 15.95 -11.25
N THR A 164 14.23 15.42 -12.11
CA THR A 164 14.63 14.00 -12.08
C THR A 164 16.08 13.80 -12.49
N GLY A 165 16.73 12.78 -11.92
CA GLY A 165 18.07 12.36 -12.31
C GLY A 165 18.09 11.49 -13.58
N ALA A 166 17.02 10.74 -13.83
CA ALA A 166 16.84 9.85 -14.98
C ALA A 166 15.33 9.55 -15.18
N SER A 167 14.84 9.74 -16.40
CA SER A 167 13.49 9.40 -16.85
C SER A 167 13.42 9.53 -18.37
N LYS A 168 12.41 8.89 -18.98
CA LYS A 168 12.06 9.08 -20.38
C LYS A 168 11.49 10.49 -20.62
N TRP A 169 11.75 11.03 -21.81
CA TRP A 169 11.23 12.35 -22.21
C TRP A 169 9.71 12.43 -22.21
N THR A 170 9.04 11.32 -22.51
CA THR A 170 7.59 11.24 -22.51
C THR A 170 7.00 11.55 -21.13
N GLY A 171 7.56 10.94 -20.07
CA GLY A 171 7.16 11.24 -18.69
C GLY A 171 7.38 12.71 -18.32
N ILE A 172 8.57 13.24 -18.63
CA ILE A 172 8.97 14.62 -18.27
C ILE A 172 8.09 15.69 -18.96
N LYS A 173 7.59 15.41 -20.16
CA LYS A 173 6.90 16.40 -21.00
C LYS A 173 5.39 16.25 -21.07
N HIS A 174 4.86 15.07 -20.77
CA HIS A 174 3.48 14.74 -21.08
C HIS A 174 2.71 14.10 -19.92
N ALA A 175 3.27 14.04 -18.71
CA ALA A 175 2.60 13.45 -17.56
C ALA A 175 2.54 14.40 -16.35
N GLY A 176 1.42 14.37 -15.63
CA GLY A 176 1.12 15.23 -14.49
C GLY A 176 0.58 16.62 -14.88
N ALA A 177 0.10 17.36 -13.87
CA ALA A 177 -0.41 18.72 -13.97
C ALA A 177 0.43 19.71 -13.12
N PRO A 178 0.30 21.03 -13.34
CA PRO A 178 0.89 22.05 -12.46
C PRO A 178 0.44 21.88 -11.00
N TRP A 179 1.32 22.19 -10.05
CA TRP A 179 1.03 21.98 -8.63
C TRP A 179 -0.09 22.91 -8.13
N GLU A 180 -0.27 24.09 -8.75
CA GLU A 180 -1.31 25.05 -8.39
C GLU A 180 -2.72 24.44 -8.47
N ILE A 181 -2.96 23.62 -9.51
CA ILE A 181 -4.26 22.96 -9.73
C ILE A 181 -4.49 21.89 -8.66
N GLY A 182 -3.57 20.93 -8.56
CA GLY A 182 -3.72 19.81 -7.63
C GLY A 182 -3.68 20.22 -6.16
N LEU A 183 -2.91 21.26 -5.82
CA LEU A 183 -2.85 21.80 -4.47
C LEU A 183 -4.19 22.46 -4.09
N ALA A 184 -4.72 23.33 -4.96
CA ALA A 184 -6.00 23.99 -4.73
C ALA A 184 -7.13 22.95 -4.62
N GLU A 185 -7.20 22.00 -5.55
CA GLU A 185 -8.20 20.91 -5.54
C GLU A 185 -8.10 20.09 -4.24
N THR A 186 -6.89 19.73 -3.83
CA THR A 186 -6.65 18.99 -2.57
C THR A 186 -7.08 19.79 -1.36
N HIS A 187 -6.70 21.07 -1.28
CA HIS A 187 -7.07 21.93 -0.18
C HIS A 187 -8.59 22.07 -0.06
N GLN A 188 -9.25 22.42 -1.16
CA GLN A 188 -10.71 22.58 -1.24
C GLN A 188 -11.43 21.28 -0.87
N THR A 189 -11.05 20.15 -1.46
CA THR A 189 -11.72 18.86 -1.21
C THR A 189 -11.59 18.42 0.24
N LEU A 190 -10.42 18.61 0.87
CA LEU A 190 -10.22 18.29 2.28
C LEU A 190 -11.04 19.18 3.22
N VAL A 191 -11.24 20.45 2.87
CA VAL A 191 -12.11 21.38 3.62
C VAL A 191 -13.56 20.97 3.51
N LEU A 192 -14.03 20.68 2.29
CA LEU A 192 -15.40 20.20 2.04
C LEU A 192 -15.74 18.95 2.85
N ASN A 193 -14.77 18.07 3.06
CA ASN A 193 -14.95 16.82 3.80
C ASN A 193 -14.64 16.93 5.32
N GLY A 194 -14.32 18.11 5.84
CA GLY A 194 -13.98 18.29 7.26
C GLY A 194 -12.71 17.54 7.69
N LEU A 195 -11.79 17.28 6.75
CA LEU A 195 -10.54 16.54 6.97
C LEU A 195 -9.30 17.43 6.97
N ARG A 196 -9.38 18.66 6.47
CA ARG A 196 -8.23 19.57 6.30
C ARG A 196 -7.46 19.83 7.61
N GLY A 197 -8.16 19.86 8.74
CA GLY A 197 -7.55 20.05 10.07
C GLY A 197 -6.65 18.91 10.58
N ARG A 198 -6.65 17.74 9.90
CA ARG A 198 -5.94 16.51 10.33
C ARG A 198 -4.57 16.33 9.68
N VAL A 199 -4.37 16.93 8.51
CA VAL A 199 -3.21 16.67 7.65
C VAL A 199 -2.48 17.95 7.32
N THR A 200 -1.16 17.90 7.30
CA THR A 200 -0.35 19.00 6.77
C THR A 200 -0.27 18.86 5.26
N LEU A 201 -0.56 19.92 4.51
CA LEU A 201 -0.33 19.92 3.06
C LEU A 201 1.07 20.44 2.73
N GLU A 202 1.76 19.72 1.87
CA GLU A 202 3.06 20.11 1.32
C GLU A 202 2.95 20.21 -0.21
N THR A 203 3.73 21.09 -0.82
CA THR A 203 3.87 21.11 -2.27
C THR A 203 5.31 21.26 -2.72
N ASP A 204 5.66 20.63 -3.83
CA ASP A 204 6.91 20.82 -4.57
C ASP A 204 6.61 20.93 -6.07
N GLY A 205 7.57 21.43 -6.84
CA GLY A 205 7.38 21.69 -8.28
C GLY A 205 8.05 23.00 -8.68
N GLN A 206 9.37 22.95 -8.89
CA GLN A 206 10.21 24.10 -9.24
C GLN A 206 10.03 25.37 -8.39
N LEU A 207 9.61 25.25 -7.12
CA LEU A 207 9.64 26.38 -6.18
C LEU A 207 11.05 26.95 -6.10
N ARG A 208 11.20 28.25 -6.34
CA ARG A 208 12.50 28.93 -6.45
C ARG A 208 12.58 30.21 -5.65
N THR A 209 11.46 30.89 -5.46
CA THR A 209 11.38 32.25 -4.91
C THR A 209 10.44 32.31 -3.72
N GLY A 210 10.52 33.40 -2.94
CA GLY A 210 9.57 33.65 -1.87
C GLY A 210 8.16 33.89 -2.39
N ARG A 211 8.01 34.43 -3.60
CA ARG A 211 6.71 34.55 -4.28
C ARG A 211 6.05 33.19 -4.51
N ASP A 212 6.81 32.18 -4.95
CA ASP A 212 6.26 30.84 -5.18
C ASP A 212 5.74 30.23 -3.87
N VAL A 213 6.49 30.39 -2.79
CA VAL A 213 6.10 29.95 -1.44
C VAL A 213 4.82 30.64 -0.97
N VAL A 214 4.72 31.95 -1.15
CA VAL A 214 3.52 32.72 -0.77
C VAL A 214 2.30 32.28 -1.55
N ILE A 215 2.43 32.06 -2.87
CA ILE A 215 1.31 31.56 -3.69
C ILE A 215 0.90 30.17 -3.23
N ALA A 216 1.85 29.26 -3.01
CA ALA A 216 1.57 27.93 -2.49
C ALA A 216 0.86 27.97 -1.12
N ALA A 217 1.28 28.88 -0.23
CA ALA A 217 0.63 29.06 1.07
C ALA A 217 -0.82 29.53 0.94
N LEU A 218 -1.07 30.55 0.11
CA LEU A 218 -2.40 31.09 -0.17
C LEU A 218 -3.32 30.01 -0.78
N LEU A 219 -2.79 29.10 -1.59
CA LEU A 219 -3.51 27.94 -2.13
C LEU A 219 -3.68 26.76 -1.14
N GLY A 220 -3.10 26.86 0.07
CA GLY A 220 -3.36 25.95 1.18
C GLY A 220 -2.18 25.08 1.63
N ALA A 221 -0.98 25.23 1.06
CA ALA A 221 0.22 24.50 1.51
C ALA A 221 0.78 25.07 2.82
N GLU A 222 1.28 24.20 3.69
CA GLU A 222 1.92 24.52 4.97
C GLU A 222 3.43 24.22 4.96
N ARG A 223 3.87 23.35 4.06
CA ARG A 223 5.27 22.98 3.84
C ARG A 223 5.63 23.11 2.37
N PHE A 224 6.90 23.40 2.09
CA PHE A 224 7.38 23.74 0.75
C PHE A 224 8.65 22.94 0.43
N GLY A 225 8.56 22.07 -0.58
CA GLY A 225 9.65 21.22 -1.01
C GLY A 225 10.53 21.91 -2.05
N PHE A 226 11.83 22.01 -1.75
CA PHE A 226 12.84 22.55 -2.67
C PHE A 226 13.81 21.46 -3.13
N ALA A 227 13.97 21.32 -4.44
CA ALA A 227 14.91 20.34 -5.03
C ALA A 227 15.93 21.02 -5.96
N THR A 228 15.49 21.50 -7.12
CA THR A 228 16.38 22.04 -8.16
C THR A 228 17.14 23.29 -7.70
N ALA A 229 16.47 24.23 -7.02
CA ALA A 229 17.09 25.49 -6.65
C ALA A 229 18.24 25.34 -5.62
N PRO A 230 18.12 24.54 -4.55
CA PRO A 230 19.25 24.18 -3.69
C PRO A 230 20.40 23.50 -4.44
N LEU A 231 20.12 22.66 -5.44
CA LEU A 231 21.18 22.07 -6.28
C LEU A 231 21.93 23.13 -7.10
N ILE A 232 21.22 24.16 -7.59
CA ILE A 232 21.83 25.31 -8.29
C ILE A 232 22.67 26.14 -7.32
N ALA A 233 22.18 26.41 -6.11
CA ALA A 233 22.94 27.11 -5.07
C ALA A 233 24.25 26.38 -4.72
N MET A 234 24.27 25.05 -4.81
CA MET A 234 25.48 24.23 -4.64
C MET A 234 26.35 24.09 -5.89
N GLY A 235 26.00 24.71 -7.02
CA GLY A 235 26.82 24.75 -8.24
C GLY A 235 26.26 24.02 -9.46
N CYS A 236 25.00 23.55 -9.45
CA CYS A 236 24.41 22.94 -10.64
C CYS A 236 24.27 23.98 -11.78
N ILE A 237 24.93 23.71 -12.91
CA ILE A 237 24.88 24.55 -14.12
C ILE A 237 23.78 24.13 -15.11
N MET A 238 22.82 23.31 -14.69
CA MET A 238 21.66 22.89 -15.50
C MET A 238 21.99 22.23 -16.85
N MET A 239 23.10 21.47 -16.92
CA MET A 239 23.54 20.75 -18.13
C MET A 239 22.61 19.60 -18.57
N ARG A 240 21.74 19.11 -17.67
CA ARG A 240 20.77 18.01 -17.92
C ARG A 240 21.39 16.66 -18.36
N LYS A 241 22.64 16.39 -17.98
CA LYS A 241 23.33 15.10 -18.20
C LYS A 241 23.41 14.21 -16.94
N CYS A 242 22.47 14.38 -16.01
CA CYS A 242 22.45 13.69 -14.70
C CYS A 242 22.45 12.15 -14.82
N HIS A 243 21.76 11.61 -15.83
CA HIS A 243 21.64 10.19 -16.12
C HIS A 243 22.93 9.60 -16.72
N LEU A 244 23.81 10.43 -17.30
CA LEU A 244 25.01 9.96 -17.99
C LEU A 244 26.20 9.70 -17.07
N ASN A 245 26.09 10.01 -15.78
CA ASN A 245 27.20 9.95 -14.81
C ASN A 245 28.34 10.96 -15.11
N THR A 246 28.11 11.95 -15.96
CA THR A 246 29.14 12.89 -16.45
C THR A 246 28.91 14.32 -15.94
N CYS A 247 28.37 14.47 -14.72
CA CYS A 247 28.13 15.79 -14.13
C CYS A 247 29.46 16.55 -13.95
N PRO A 248 29.66 17.71 -14.61
CA PRO A 248 30.97 18.38 -14.61
C PRO A 248 31.34 19.02 -13.27
N VAL A 249 30.35 19.21 -12.39
CA VAL A 249 30.44 19.89 -11.09
C VAL A 249 30.26 18.93 -9.90
N GLY A 250 30.36 17.63 -10.13
CA GLY A 250 30.36 16.63 -9.05
C GLY A 250 29.04 16.44 -8.28
N ILE A 251 27.91 16.97 -8.76
CA ILE A 251 26.60 16.84 -8.09
C ILE A 251 25.92 15.49 -8.40
N ALA A 252 25.58 15.25 -9.67
CA ALA A 252 24.78 14.10 -10.09
C ALA A 252 25.63 12.99 -10.72
N THR A 253 26.79 12.68 -10.13
CA THR A 253 27.75 11.69 -10.63
C THR A 253 28.33 10.86 -9.49
N GLN A 254 28.67 9.61 -9.80
CA GLN A 254 29.38 8.65 -8.95
C GLN A 254 30.82 8.44 -9.38
N ASP A 255 31.24 9.06 -10.50
CA ASP A 255 32.63 9.05 -10.94
C ASP A 255 33.52 9.76 -9.90
N PRO A 256 34.56 9.10 -9.36
CA PRO A 256 35.41 9.69 -8.33
C PRO A 256 36.17 10.94 -8.78
N VAL A 257 36.57 11.03 -10.06
CA VAL A 257 37.28 12.20 -10.61
C VAL A 257 36.34 13.38 -10.72
N LEU A 258 35.10 13.17 -11.18
CA LEU A 258 34.11 14.23 -11.28
C LEU A 258 33.56 14.65 -9.91
N ARG A 259 33.43 13.73 -8.95
CA ARG A 259 33.02 14.06 -7.58
C ARG A 259 33.99 14.98 -6.86
N LYS A 260 35.30 14.90 -7.16
CA LYS A 260 36.31 15.84 -6.63
C LYS A 260 36.11 17.28 -7.08
N LYS A 261 35.33 17.53 -8.13
CA LYS A 261 34.98 18.86 -8.63
C LYS A 261 33.78 19.50 -7.89
N PHE A 262 33.24 18.83 -6.87
CA PHE A 262 32.11 19.36 -6.10
C PHE A 262 32.59 20.38 -5.07
N GLU A 263 32.19 21.65 -5.26
CA GLU A 263 32.58 22.79 -4.40
C GLU A 263 31.41 23.34 -3.57
N GLY A 264 30.23 22.70 -3.62
CA GLY A 264 29.04 23.17 -2.92
C GLY A 264 29.14 22.99 -1.39
N LEU A 265 28.94 24.07 -0.66
CA LEU A 265 28.97 24.10 0.80
C LEU A 265 27.56 24.17 1.42
N PRO A 266 27.33 23.67 2.64
CA PRO A 266 26.03 23.79 3.32
C PRO A 266 25.55 25.24 3.42
N GLU A 267 26.47 26.18 3.63
CA GLU A 267 26.22 27.61 3.75
C GLU A 267 25.54 28.20 2.50
N HIS A 268 25.85 27.68 1.31
CA HIS A 268 25.21 28.16 0.08
C HIS A 268 23.70 27.88 0.07
N VAL A 269 23.31 26.69 0.57
CA VAL A 269 21.89 26.30 0.67
C VAL A 269 21.21 27.07 1.79
N VAL A 270 21.88 27.22 2.94
CA VAL A 270 21.39 28.01 4.07
C VAL A 270 21.10 29.44 3.65
N ASN A 271 22.06 30.11 3.01
CA ASN A 271 21.91 31.49 2.55
C ASN A 271 20.78 31.63 1.53
N TYR A 272 20.68 30.71 0.56
CA TYR A 272 19.60 30.71 -0.42
C TYR A 272 18.22 30.61 0.26
N LEU A 273 18.02 29.67 1.18
CA LEU A 273 16.74 29.49 1.87
C LEU A 273 16.40 30.66 2.80
N LEU A 274 17.40 31.28 3.43
CA LEU A 274 17.19 32.50 4.24
C LEU A 274 16.77 33.69 3.37
N LEU A 275 17.32 33.84 2.16
CA LEU A 275 16.89 34.88 1.22
C LEU A 275 15.44 34.66 0.75
N VAL A 276 15.08 33.41 0.45
CA VAL A 276 13.68 33.04 0.13
C VAL A 276 12.76 33.36 1.30
N ALA A 277 13.15 33.00 2.52
CA ALA A 277 12.37 33.31 3.72
C ALA A 277 12.22 34.82 3.95
N GLU A 278 13.26 35.61 3.69
CA GLU A 278 13.18 37.07 3.80
C GLU A 278 12.22 37.66 2.77
N GLU A 279 12.26 37.18 1.53
CA GLU A 279 11.31 37.59 0.49
C GLU A 279 9.86 37.25 0.89
N VAL A 280 9.63 36.05 1.46
CA VAL A 280 8.31 35.66 2.02
C VAL A 280 7.85 36.67 3.08
N ARG A 281 8.71 37.03 4.03
CA ARG A 281 8.38 38.01 5.09
C ARG A 281 8.01 39.38 4.52
N VAL A 282 8.75 39.86 3.52
CA VAL A 282 8.48 41.13 2.84
C VAL A 282 7.12 41.09 2.13
N LEU A 283 6.81 40.01 1.43
CA LEU A 283 5.54 39.86 0.72
C LEU A 283 4.35 39.75 1.69
N MET A 284 4.50 38.97 2.77
CA MET A 284 3.49 38.86 3.83
C MET A 284 3.21 40.22 4.48
N ALA A 285 4.26 40.98 4.83
CA ALA A 285 4.11 42.31 5.41
C ALA A 285 3.37 43.29 4.48
N LYS A 286 3.64 43.23 3.16
CA LYS A 286 2.92 44.04 2.16
C LYS A 286 1.43 43.71 2.07
N MET A 287 1.05 42.47 2.35
CA MET A 287 -0.34 42.01 2.35
C MET A 287 -1.03 42.11 3.72
N GLY A 288 -0.28 42.45 4.77
CA GLY A 288 -0.81 42.63 6.14
C GLY A 288 -0.80 41.37 7.01
N PHE A 289 -0.16 40.28 6.58
CA PHE A 289 -0.04 39.04 7.37
C PHE A 289 1.20 39.06 8.27
N ARG A 290 1.06 38.64 9.54
CA ARG A 290 2.17 38.65 10.52
C ARG A 290 2.95 37.34 10.58
N ASN A 291 2.29 36.22 10.28
CA ASN A 291 2.88 34.88 10.33
C ASN A 291 2.25 33.98 9.25
N MET A 292 2.89 32.83 8.98
CA MET A 292 2.47 31.92 7.91
C MET A 292 1.07 31.35 8.16
N ASP A 293 0.70 31.11 9.42
CA ASP A 293 -0.59 30.55 9.79
C ASP A 293 -1.76 31.45 9.41
N GLU A 294 -1.57 32.78 9.45
CA GLU A 294 -2.55 33.76 8.98
C GLU A 294 -2.66 33.82 7.45
N LEU A 295 -1.65 33.34 6.70
CA LEU A 295 -1.61 33.39 5.23
C LEU A 295 -2.25 32.15 4.59
N ILE A 296 -2.15 30.99 5.23
CA ILE A 296 -2.49 29.70 4.63
C ILE A 296 -3.98 29.62 4.24
N GLY A 297 -4.25 29.29 2.97
CA GLY A 297 -5.60 29.08 2.45
C GLY A 297 -6.39 30.35 2.08
N HIS A 298 -5.78 31.54 2.19
CA HIS A 298 -6.40 32.82 1.84
C HIS A 298 -6.35 33.13 0.33
N ALA A 299 -6.87 32.21 -0.49
CA ALA A 299 -6.83 32.30 -1.95
C ALA A 299 -7.48 33.58 -2.51
N GLU A 300 -8.41 34.21 -1.78
CA GLU A 300 -9.08 35.47 -2.15
C GLU A 300 -8.12 36.66 -2.33
N VAL A 301 -6.88 36.57 -1.81
CA VAL A 301 -5.85 37.61 -1.97
C VAL A 301 -5.22 37.56 -3.37
N LEU A 302 -5.37 36.45 -4.09
CA LEU A 302 -4.85 36.27 -5.43
C LEU A 302 -5.85 36.78 -6.48
N ARG A 303 -5.32 37.36 -7.56
CA ARG A 303 -6.12 37.82 -8.71
C ARG A 303 -5.39 37.58 -10.01
N SER A 304 -6.13 37.28 -11.07
CA SER A 304 -5.62 37.21 -12.44
C SER A 304 -5.06 38.57 -12.86
N ASP A 305 -3.90 38.57 -13.52
CA ASP A 305 -3.34 39.78 -14.14
C ASP A 305 -4.12 40.10 -15.44
N PRO A 306 -4.82 41.24 -15.52
CA PRO A 306 -5.55 41.64 -16.72
C PRO A 306 -4.66 41.80 -17.96
N ALA A 307 -3.34 41.96 -17.78
CA ALA A 307 -2.39 42.13 -18.87
C ALA A 307 -1.99 40.83 -19.59
N ASN A 308 -2.53 39.66 -19.19
CA ASN A 308 -2.19 38.39 -19.80
C ASN A 308 -2.69 38.29 -21.26
N ARG A 309 -1.75 38.19 -22.20
CA ARG A 309 -1.98 38.29 -23.67
C ARG A 309 -2.41 36.98 -24.35
N MET A 310 -2.48 35.86 -23.62
CA MET A 310 -2.73 34.52 -24.20
C MET A 310 -4.21 34.09 -24.25
N GLY A 311 -5.15 35.03 -24.04
CA GLY A 311 -6.58 34.71 -23.85
C GLY A 311 -6.91 34.37 -22.39
N PRO A 312 -8.18 34.44 -21.97
CA PRO A 312 -8.55 34.28 -20.57
C PRO A 312 -8.46 32.80 -20.16
N LEU A 313 -7.38 32.43 -19.48
CA LEU A 313 -7.39 31.24 -18.63
C LEU A 313 -8.39 31.49 -17.50
N GLN A 314 -9.33 30.58 -17.30
CA GLN A 314 -10.28 30.64 -16.19
C GLN A 314 -9.59 30.14 -14.93
N LEU A 315 -9.16 31.08 -14.06
CA LEU A 315 -8.48 30.77 -12.81
C LEU A 315 -9.45 30.78 -11.61
N GLU A 316 -10.70 31.15 -11.83
CA GLU A 316 -11.74 31.20 -10.79
C GLU A 316 -11.84 29.88 -9.99
N PRO A 317 -11.76 28.67 -10.60
CA PRO A 317 -11.82 27.43 -9.84
C PRO A 317 -10.67 27.25 -8.83
N ILE A 318 -9.45 27.71 -9.17
CA ILE A 318 -8.28 27.59 -8.28
C ILE A 318 -8.22 28.72 -7.24
N LEU A 319 -8.81 29.87 -7.55
CA LEU A 319 -8.83 31.05 -6.67
C LEU A 319 -10.03 31.07 -5.71
N ALA A 320 -11.01 30.18 -5.90
CA ALA A 320 -12.16 30.04 -5.03
C ALA A 320 -11.73 29.67 -3.60
N PRO A 321 -12.00 30.53 -2.60
CA PRO A 321 -11.64 30.24 -1.21
C PRO A 321 -12.42 29.02 -0.71
N ALA A 322 -11.72 28.04 -0.14
CA ALA A 322 -12.32 26.76 0.23
C ALA A 322 -13.49 26.91 1.22
N HIS A 323 -13.45 27.90 2.11
CA HIS A 323 -14.50 28.18 3.09
C HIS A 323 -15.79 28.79 2.49
N GLN A 324 -15.74 29.28 1.25
CA GLN A 324 -16.88 29.90 0.55
C GLN A 324 -17.59 28.92 -0.40
N LEU A 325 -17.09 27.70 -0.52
CA LEU A 325 -17.70 26.69 -1.37
C LEU A 325 -19.08 26.25 -0.81
N PRO A 326 -20.08 25.93 -1.65
CA PRO A 326 -21.47 25.66 -1.22
C PRO A 326 -21.67 24.53 -0.20
N ASP A 327 -20.68 23.64 -0.05
CA ASP A 327 -20.69 22.51 0.88
C ASP A 327 -19.67 22.64 2.02
N ALA A 328 -18.92 23.74 2.08
CA ALA A 328 -17.97 23.99 3.15
C ALA A 328 -18.71 24.06 4.49
N GLY A 329 -18.23 23.29 5.46
CA GLY A 329 -18.82 23.26 6.80
C GLY A 329 -19.98 22.26 6.98
N LYS A 330 -20.48 21.62 5.91
CA LYS A 330 -21.57 20.63 6.02
C LYS A 330 -21.12 19.33 6.70
N MET A 331 -19.88 18.91 6.45
CA MET A 331 -19.31 17.63 6.94
C MET A 331 -18.41 17.79 8.18
N GLY A 332 -18.25 18.99 8.71
CA GLY A 332 -17.37 19.26 9.85
C GLY A 332 -16.91 20.71 9.93
N LYS A 333 -15.95 21.01 10.81
CA LYS A 333 -15.39 22.36 10.93
C LYS A 333 -14.60 22.72 9.67
N VAL A 334 -14.77 23.96 9.23
CA VAL A 334 -13.99 24.56 8.15
C VAL A 334 -12.65 24.99 8.72
N GLU A 335 -11.59 24.28 8.34
CA GLU A 335 -10.23 24.56 8.81
C GLU A 335 -9.32 24.76 7.60
N ASN A 336 -8.49 25.80 7.57
CA ASN A 336 -7.62 26.07 6.42
C ASN A 336 -6.26 25.35 6.48
N ARG A 337 -5.90 24.83 7.66
CA ARG A 337 -4.58 24.26 7.95
C ARG A 337 -4.69 23.10 8.93
N LYS A 338 -3.60 22.38 9.18
CA LYS A 338 -3.58 21.35 10.22
C LYS A 338 -3.69 22.01 11.60
N LEU A 339 -4.62 21.52 12.43
CA LEU A 339 -4.81 21.99 13.80
C LEU A 339 -4.72 20.87 14.83
N TYR A 340 -4.99 19.64 14.42
CA TYR A 340 -4.99 18.48 15.31
C TYR A 340 -4.19 17.33 14.71
N GLY A 341 -3.59 16.54 15.60
CA GLY A 341 -2.98 15.27 15.24
C GLY A 341 -4.05 14.26 14.83
N GLN A 342 -3.65 13.31 14.00
CA GLN A 342 -4.49 12.16 13.69
C GLN A 342 -4.52 11.22 14.91
N GLU A 343 -5.70 10.67 15.22
CA GLU A 343 -5.88 9.74 16.34
C GLU A 343 -5.34 8.35 16.00
N HIS A 344 -4.05 8.13 16.15
CA HIS A 344 -3.43 6.79 15.97
C HIS A 344 -3.49 5.96 17.24
N PHE A 345 -3.53 6.62 18.40
CA PHE A 345 -3.33 6.02 19.72
C PHE A 345 -4.31 4.89 20.05
N MET A 346 -5.60 5.04 19.74
CA MET A 346 -6.61 4.03 20.06
C MET A 346 -6.43 2.71 19.30
N VAL A 347 -5.96 2.77 18.04
CA VAL A 347 -5.68 1.57 17.24
C VAL A 347 -4.39 0.93 17.72
N LEU A 348 -3.36 1.73 18.02
CA LEU A 348 -2.05 1.22 18.47
C LEU A 348 -2.10 0.64 19.90
N GLN A 349 -2.97 1.11 20.80
CA GLN A 349 -3.04 0.60 22.17
C GLN A 349 -3.62 -0.81 22.31
N ARG A 350 -4.46 -1.26 21.36
CA ARG A 350 -5.14 -2.56 21.42
C ARG A 350 -4.43 -3.67 20.63
N MET A 351 -3.19 -3.44 20.20
CA MET A 351 -2.45 -4.39 19.34
C MET A 351 -1.75 -5.48 20.15
N ILE A 352 -1.70 -6.68 19.57
CA ILE A 352 -0.96 -7.82 20.11
C ILE A 352 0.51 -7.48 20.41
N ASP A 353 1.17 -6.69 19.55
CA ASP A 353 2.57 -6.32 19.72
C ASP A 353 2.88 -5.63 21.04
N ARG A 354 1.95 -4.83 21.59
CA ARG A 354 2.18 -4.21 22.90
C ARG A 354 2.26 -5.26 24.01
N THR A 355 1.43 -6.29 23.92
CA THR A 355 1.49 -7.45 24.81
C THR A 355 2.81 -8.20 24.62
N LEU A 356 3.22 -8.44 23.37
CA LEU A 356 4.50 -9.11 23.08
C LEU A 356 5.69 -8.31 23.63
N VAL A 357 5.67 -6.99 23.50
CA VAL A 357 6.69 -6.08 24.07
C VAL A 357 6.70 -6.17 25.60
N GLU A 358 5.53 -6.14 26.25
CA GLU A 358 5.45 -6.25 27.71
C GLU A 358 5.98 -7.60 28.21
N ASP A 359 5.64 -8.69 27.53
CA ASP A 359 6.08 -10.04 27.88
C ASP A 359 7.59 -10.24 27.64
N CYS A 360 8.20 -9.48 26.71
CA CYS A 360 9.64 -9.49 26.45
C CYS A 360 10.46 -8.50 27.32
N LYS A 361 9.88 -7.93 28.39
CA LYS A 361 10.55 -6.94 29.26
C LYS A 361 11.93 -7.36 29.78
N MET A 362 12.16 -8.66 29.99
CA MET A 362 13.46 -9.17 30.45
C MET A 362 14.51 -9.10 29.33
N THR A 363 14.14 -9.41 28.09
CA THR A 363 15.01 -9.20 26.93
C THR A 363 15.35 -7.73 26.75
N PHE A 364 14.37 -6.84 26.90
CA PHE A 364 14.63 -5.40 26.81
C PHE A 364 15.61 -4.92 27.87
N ARG A 365 15.49 -5.38 29.12
CA ARG A 365 16.37 -4.92 30.21
C ARG A 365 17.77 -5.55 30.17
N TYR A 366 17.87 -6.84 29.87
CA TYR A 366 19.08 -7.62 30.12
C TYR A 366 19.57 -8.43 28.92
N GLY A 367 18.85 -8.45 27.80
CA GLY A 367 19.19 -9.28 26.64
C GLY A 367 18.95 -10.78 26.86
N GLU A 368 18.19 -11.13 27.90
CA GLU A 368 17.79 -12.52 28.18
C GLU A 368 16.87 -13.06 27.10
N ARG A 369 16.91 -14.38 26.87
CA ARG A 369 15.99 -15.02 25.93
C ARG A 369 14.57 -15.04 26.50
N SER A 370 13.60 -14.69 25.67
CA SER A 370 12.18 -14.77 25.99
C SER A 370 11.48 -15.74 25.05
N TYR A 371 10.60 -16.57 25.62
CA TYR A 371 9.71 -17.46 24.89
C TYR A 371 8.26 -17.17 25.29
N VAL A 372 7.43 -16.81 24.32
CA VAL A 372 6.03 -16.43 24.54
C VAL A 372 5.13 -17.28 23.65
N GLU A 373 4.07 -17.84 24.23
CA GLU A 373 3.02 -18.56 23.50
C GLU A 373 1.74 -17.74 23.48
N TYR A 374 1.16 -17.52 22.31
CA TYR A 374 -0.12 -16.83 22.15
C TYR A 374 -1.11 -17.67 21.36
N ASN A 375 -2.17 -18.13 22.03
CA ASN A 375 -3.03 -19.22 21.54
C ASN A 375 -4.13 -18.81 20.56
N GLN A 376 -4.35 -17.51 20.33
CA GLN A 376 -5.47 -17.06 19.50
C GLN A 376 -5.13 -15.77 18.76
N LEU A 377 -4.37 -15.91 17.69
CA LEU A 377 -4.21 -14.89 16.68
C LEU A 377 -5.40 -14.91 15.73
N ASN A 378 -5.91 -13.73 15.37
CA ASN A 378 -6.99 -13.58 14.41
C ASN A 378 -6.59 -12.65 13.26
N ASN A 379 -7.34 -12.70 12.16
CA ASN A 379 -7.04 -11.92 10.95
C ASN A 379 -7.10 -10.39 11.13
N ALA A 380 -7.67 -9.88 12.23
CA ALA A 380 -7.63 -8.45 12.56
C ALA A 380 -6.32 -8.04 13.26
N ASP A 381 -5.55 -9.01 13.78
CA ASP A 381 -4.21 -8.81 14.33
C ASP A 381 -3.20 -8.64 13.18
N ARG A 382 -3.09 -7.41 12.71
CA ARG A 382 -2.22 -7.00 11.59
C ARG A 382 -0.85 -6.58 12.10
N THR A 383 0.17 -6.70 11.24
CA THR A 383 1.50 -6.12 11.48
C THR A 383 2.22 -6.73 12.70
N CYS A 384 1.84 -7.95 13.08
CA CYS A 384 2.35 -8.64 14.27
C CYS A 384 3.88 -8.82 14.22
N GLY A 385 4.57 -8.46 15.29
CA GLY A 385 6.03 -8.51 15.46
C GLY A 385 6.79 -7.26 14.99
N THR A 386 6.13 -6.30 14.34
CA THR A 386 6.78 -5.10 13.79
C THR A 386 7.19 -4.11 14.89
N LEU A 387 6.29 -3.79 15.81
CA LEU A 387 6.58 -2.87 16.92
C LEU A 387 7.55 -3.52 17.91
N LEU A 388 7.42 -4.84 18.15
CA LEU A 388 8.42 -5.61 18.90
C LEU A 388 9.82 -5.43 18.30
N SER A 389 9.91 -5.49 16.96
CA SER A 389 11.17 -5.34 16.25
C SER A 389 11.74 -3.92 16.32
N HIS A 390 10.88 -2.89 16.28
CA HIS A 390 11.28 -1.50 16.49
C HIS A 390 11.90 -1.31 17.88
N GLU A 391 11.19 -1.75 18.93
CA GLU A 391 11.65 -1.60 20.32
C GLU A 391 12.97 -2.36 20.56
N ILE A 392 13.12 -3.56 19.97
CA ILE A 392 14.35 -4.33 20.09
C ILE A 392 15.49 -3.58 19.40
N PHE A 393 15.27 -3.10 18.18
CA PHE A 393 16.28 -2.37 17.43
C PHE A 393 16.70 -1.08 18.15
N LYS A 394 15.76 -0.29 18.67
CA LYS A 394 16.06 0.95 19.41
C LYS A 394 16.97 0.73 20.62
N ARG A 395 16.88 -0.45 21.24
CA ARG A 395 17.60 -0.76 22.48
C ARG A 395 18.89 -1.55 22.27
N TRP A 396 18.89 -2.48 21.33
CA TRP A 396 19.96 -3.44 21.11
C TRP A 396 20.56 -3.37 19.70
N GLY A 397 20.04 -2.54 18.81
CA GLY A 397 20.41 -2.54 17.40
C GLY A 397 20.27 -3.95 16.80
N SER A 398 21.33 -4.45 16.18
CA SER A 398 21.41 -5.80 15.64
C SER A 398 22.25 -6.76 16.49
N SER A 399 22.50 -6.43 17.76
CA SER A 399 23.43 -7.19 18.61
C SER A 399 22.84 -8.51 19.14
N LEU A 400 21.52 -8.65 19.19
CA LEU A 400 20.89 -9.84 19.75
C LEU A 400 21.13 -11.08 18.86
N PRO A 401 21.48 -12.23 19.45
CA PRO A 401 21.53 -13.50 18.73
C PRO A 401 20.17 -13.87 18.14
N PRO A 402 20.10 -14.54 16.97
CA PRO A 402 18.84 -14.97 16.37
C PRO A 402 17.98 -15.81 17.33
N GLY A 403 16.67 -15.53 17.36
CA GLY A 403 15.71 -16.22 18.24
C GLY A 403 15.79 -15.90 19.72
N THR A 404 16.44 -14.79 20.11
CA THR A 404 16.42 -14.32 21.50
C THR A 404 14.98 -14.05 21.96
N CYS A 405 14.14 -13.47 21.12
CA CYS A 405 12.70 -13.32 21.32
C CYS A 405 11.95 -14.30 20.43
N HIS A 406 11.54 -15.44 20.99
CA HIS A 406 10.76 -16.47 20.29
C HIS A 406 9.27 -16.36 20.63
N MET A 407 8.48 -15.93 19.64
CA MET A 407 7.03 -15.83 19.74
C MET A 407 6.41 -17.00 18.98
N LYS A 408 5.78 -17.93 19.71
CA LYS A 408 5.00 -19.03 19.14
C LYS A 408 3.52 -18.66 19.17
N LEU A 409 2.93 -18.49 17.99
CA LEU A 409 1.60 -17.96 17.77
C LEU A 409 0.72 -19.03 17.13
N PHE A 410 -0.56 -19.06 17.47
CA PHE A 410 -1.52 -20.03 16.94
C PHE A 410 -2.75 -19.31 16.37
N GLY A 411 -3.22 -19.74 15.20
CA GLY A 411 -4.41 -19.18 14.54
C GLY A 411 -4.10 -18.56 13.18
N THR A 412 -4.85 -17.54 12.80
CA THR A 412 -4.70 -16.85 11.51
C THR A 412 -4.15 -15.46 11.75
N SER A 413 -3.05 -15.07 11.11
CA SER A 413 -2.57 -13.68 11.18
C SER A 413 -3.22 -12.80 10.12
N GLY A 414 -3.43 -11.53 10.48
CA GLY A 414 -3.77 -10.50 9.51
C GLY A 414 -2.62 -10.14 8.58
N GLN A 415 -2.84 -9.09 7.80
CA GLN A 415 -1.85 -8.54 6.87
C GLN A 415 -0.52 -8.17 7.56
N SER A 416 0.59 -8.30 6.84
CA SER A 416 1.92 -7.82 7.27
C SER A 416 2.49 -8.53 8.51
N PHE A 417 2.18 -9.81 8.73
CA PHE A 417 2.80 -10.59 9.79
C PHE A 417 4.32 -10.65 9.65
N GLY A 418 5.06 -10.33 10.71
CA GLY A 418 6.52 -10.32 10.71
C GLY A 418 7.16 -9.22 9.86
N ALA A 419 6.40 -8.17 9.52
CA ALA A 419 6.94 -7.06 8.76
C ALA A 419 8.11 -6.41 9.49
N PHE A 420 9.20 -6.17 8.74
CA PHE A 420 10.45 -5.58 9.23
C PHE A 420 11.08 -6.29 10.43
N ALA A 421 10.80 -7.59 10.64
CA ALA A 421 11.33 -8.30 11.79
C ALA A 421 12.87 -8.34 11.80
N VAL A 422 13.46 -7.98 12.94
CA VAL A 422 14.91 -7.80 13.09
C VAL A 422 15.60 -9.05 13.63
N LYS A 423 16.92 -9.10 13.44
CA LYS A 423 17.76 -10.13 14.07
C LYS A 423 17.50 -10.17 15.58
N GLY A 424 17.26 -11.38 16.09
CA GLY A 424 16.85 -11.61 17.47
C GLY A 424 15.38 -11.97 17.62
N VAL A 425 14.52 -11.59 16.67
CA VAL A 425 13.11 -11.98 16.66
C VAL A 425 12.91 -13.25 15.84
N LEU A 426 12.24 -14.22 16.46
CA LEU A 426 11.72 -15.43 15.81
C LEU A 426 10.20 -15.45 15.98
N LEU A 427 9.46 -15.41 14.88
CA LEU A 427 8.02 -15.58 14.86
C LEU A 427 7.67 -16.93 14.25
N GLU A 428 7.06 -17.80 15.05
CA GLU A 428 6.61 -19.12 14.65
C GLU A 428 5.07 -19.13 14.69
N LEU A 429 4.43 -19.38 13.55
CA LEU A 429 2.98 -19.39 13.42
C LEU A 429 2.48 -20.79 13.05
N GLU A 430 1.71 -21.39 13.96
CA GLU A 430 0.94 -22.60 13.68
C GLU A 430 -0.47 -22.22 13.22
N GLY A 431 -0.71 -22.28 11.91
CA GLY A 431 -1.93 -21.83 11.25
C GLY A 431 -1.67 -21.27 9.85
N ASP A 432 -2.23 -20.11 9.53
CA ASP A 432 -2.13 -19.45 8.22
C ASP A 432 -2.00 -17.91 8.35
N SER A 433 -1.63 -17.24 7.25
CA SER A 433 -1.46 -15.78 7.19
C SER A 433 -2.07 -15.19 5.92
N GLN A 434 -2.54 -13.95 6.04
CA GLN A 434 -2.88 -13.10 4.88
C GLN A 434 -1.62 -12.59 4.15
N ASP A 435 -1.80 -11.62 3.26
CA ASP A 435 -0.76 -10.99 2.43
C ASP A 435 0.36 -10.31 3.23
N TYR A 436 1.44 -9.98 2.52
CA TYR A 436 2.58 -9.23 3.03
C TYR A 436 3.37 -9.93 4.16
N PHE A 437 3.24 -11.26 4.27
CA PHE A 437 4.01 -12.06 5.23
C PHE A 437 5.52 -11.79 5.09
N GLY A 438 6.15 -11.34 6.18
CA GLY A 438 7.58 -11.00 6.20
C GLY A 438 7.98 -9.82 5.31
N LYS A 439 7.05 -8.91 4.99
CA LYS A 439 7.33 -7.66 4.27
C LYS A 439 8.52 -6.92 4.87
N GLY A 440 9.52 -6.61 4.05
CA GLY A 440 10.72 -5.90 4.50
C GLY A 440 11.54 -6.61 5.58
N LEU A 441 11.47 -7.95 5.70
CA LEU A 441 12.22 -8.72 6.71
C LEU A 441 13.69 -8.26 6.79
N SER A 442 14.13 -7.96 8.02
CA SER A 442 15.37 -7.21 8.31
C SER A 442 16.30 -8.00 9.26
N GLY A 443 16.41 -9.31 9.04
CA GLY A 443 17.30 -10.21 9.77
C GLY A 443 16.61 -11.17 10.75
N GLY A 444 15.29 -11.03 10.93
CA GLY A 444 14.49 -11.94 11.74
C GLY A 444 14.31 -13.33 11.12
N ALA A 445 13.75 -14.24 11.91
CA ALA A 445 13.40 -15.59 11.48
C ALA A 445 11.87 -15.78 11.52
N LEU A 446 11.30 -16.29 10.43
CA LEU A 446 9.88 -16.58 10.31
C LEU A 446 9.69 -18.07 10.00
N ALA A 447 8.75 -18.71 10.69
CA ALA A 447 8.32 -20.07 10.39
C ALA A 447 6.79 -20.12 10.43
N ILE A 448 6.18 -20.70 9.40
CA ILE A 448 4.74 -20.92 9.34
C ILE A 448 4.44 -22.32 8.83
N TYR A 449 3.51 -23.00 9.50
CA TYR A 449 3.10 -24.35 9.15
C TYR A 449 1.64 -24.60 9.57
N PRO A 450 0.92 -25.52 8.88
CA PRO A 450 -0.49 -25.76 9.19
C PRO A 450 -0.66 -26.30 10.60
N SER A 451 -1.83 -26.11 11.20
CA SER A 451 -2.10 -26.69 12.52
C SER A 451 -1.81 -28.18 12.55
N ARG A 452 -1.14 -28.65 13.59
CA ARG A 452 -0.84 -30.09 13.77
C ARG A 452 -2.11 -30.92 13.78
N LYS A 453 -3.23 -30.35 14.23
CA LYS A 453 -4.55 -30.97 14.18
C LYS A 453 -5.05 -31.15 12.74
N ALA A 454 -4.84 -30.15 11.87
CA ALA A 454 -5.21 -30.22 10.46
C ALA A 454 -4.36 -31.26 9.73
N ILE A 455 -3.04 -31.27 9.97
CA ILE A 455 -2.14 -32.28 9.40
C ILE A 455 -2.55 -33.69 9.83
N ALA A 456 -2.84 -33.90 11.12
CA ALA A 456 -3.33 -35.20 11.63
C ALA A 456 -4.69 -35.60 11.04
N ALA A 457 -5.49 -34.64 10.59
CA ALA A 457 -6.76 -34.86 9.90
C ALA A 457 -6.60 -35.09 8.38
N GLY A 458 -5.37 -35.15 7.86
CA GLY A 458 -5.08 -35.42 6.45
C GLY A 458 -4.89 -34.18 5.58
N PHE A 459 -4.67 -32.99 6.17
CA PHE A 459 -4.35 -31.78 5.41
C PHE A 459 -2.97 -31.90 4.75
N GLU A 460 -2.92 -31.72 3.43
CA GLU A 460 -1.70 -31.75 2.61
C GLU A 460 -1.17 -30.32 2.40
N SER A 461 -0.08 -29.96 3.08
CA SER A 461 0.49 -28.60 3.03
C SER A 461 0.87 -28.19 1.61
N GLU A 462 1.46 -29.11 0.86
CA GLU A 462 1.99 -28.89 -0.47
C GLU A 462 0.96 -28.55 -1.56
N LYS A 463 -0.33 -28.70 -1.26
CA LYS A 463 -1.46 -28.50 -2.18
C LYS A 463 -2.32 -27.31 -1.79
N ASN A 464 -2.01 -26.65 -0.68
CA ASN A 464 -2.88 -25.62 -0.09
C ASN A 464 -2.10 -24.33 0.18
N ILE A 465 -2.78 -23.20 -0.03
CA ILE A 465 -2.25 -21.88 0.26
C ILE A 465 -2.21 -21.69 1.79
N ILE A 466 -1.07 -21.22 2.30
CA ILE A 466 -0.87 -20.92 3.72
C ILE A 466 -0.51 -19.46 3.98
N ILE A 467 0.07 -18.77 2.98
CA ILE A 467 0.34 -17.33 3.02
C ILE A 467 -0.17 -16.63 1.77
N GLY A 468 -0.63 -15.38 1.95
CA GLY A 468 -1.13 -14.54 0.87
C GLY A 468 -0.07 -13.96 -0.07
N ASN A 469 -0.46 -12.93 -0.80
CA ASN A 469 0.31 -12.29 -1.86
C ASN A 469 1.47 -11.45 -1.33
N THR A 470 2.44 -11.16 -2.21
CA THR A 470 3.51 -10.18 -1.97
C THR A 470 4.31 -10.46 -0.68
N ALA A 471 4.41 -11.73 -0.27
CA ALA A 471 5.23 -12.13 0.86
C ALA A 471 6.71 -11.83 0.60
N LEU A 472 7.43 -11.41 1.64
CA LEU A 472 8.85 -11.01 1.62
C LEU A 472 9.15 -9.80 0.71
N TYR A 473 8.16 -8.95 0.44
CA TYR A 473 8.37 -7.77 -0.40
C TYR A 473 9.47 -6.86 0.11
N GLY A 474 10.51 -6.66 -0.70
CA GLY A 474 11.62 -5.77 -0.39
C GLY A 474 12.46 -6.23 0.80
N ALA A 475 12.36 -7.49 1.19
CA ALA A 475 13.10 -8.02 2.33
C ALA A 475 14.62 -8.01 2.08
N THR A 476 15.40 -7.75 3.14
CA THR A 476 16.84 -7.45 3.02
C THR A 476 17.75 -8.48 3.67
N ALA A 477 17.28 -9.14 4.72
CA ALA A 477 18.03 -10.18 5.45
C ALA A 477 17.07 -11.04 6.29
N GLY A 478 17.51 -12.23 6.69
CA GLY A 478 16.74 -13.14 7.55
C GLY A 478 16.40 -14.47 6.87
N VAL A 479 15.62 -15.28 7.58
CA VAL A 479 15.19 -16.62 7.13
C VAL A 479 13.67 -16.75 7.21
N CYS A 480 13.08 -17.46 6.25
CA CYS A 480 11.64 -17.68 6.16
C CYS A 480 11.34 -19.12 5.76
N PHE A 481 10.55 -19.85 6.56
CA PHE A 481 10.19 -21.24 6.31
C PHE A 481 8.67 -21.38 6.24
N VAL A 482 8.16 -21.74 5.07
CA VAL A 482 6.71 -21.77 4.77
C VAL A 482 6.32 -23.18 4.36
N ASN A 483 5.65 -23.91 5.25
CA ASN A 483 5.16 -25.26 4.97
C ASN A 483 3.77 -25.18 4.31
N GLY A 484 3.77 -24.85 3.02
CA GLY A 484 2.59 -24.73 2.18
C GLY A 484 2.84 -23.82 0.98
N ILE A 485 1.78 -23.53 0.22
CA ILE A 485 1.85 -22.69 -0.99
C ILE A 485 1.74 -21.20 -0.60
N ALA A 486 2.60 -20.37 -1.18
CA ALA A 486 2.42 -18.92 -1.19
C ALA A 486 1.59 -18.50 -2.41
N ALA A 487 0.79 -17.45 -2.26
CA ALA A 487 0.05 -16.87 -3.38
C ALA A 487 0.98 -16.09 -4.35
N GLU A 488 0.47 -15.05 -5.01
CA GLU A 488 1.20 -14.34 -6.06
C GLU A 488 2.36 -13.48 -5.53
N ARG A 489 3.34 -13.20 -6.39
CA ARG A 489 4.48 -12.30 -6.13
C ARG A 489 5.30 -12.67 -4.90
N PHE A 490 5.41 -13.95 -4.59
CA PHE A 490 6.27 -14.43 -3.52
C PHE A 490 7.72 -13.98 -3.75
N ALA A 491 8.35 -13.39 -2.73
CA ALA A 491 9.71 -12.86 -2.77
C ALA A 491 9.95 -11.75 -3.81
N VAL A 492 8.90 -11.00 -4.17
CA VAL A 492 9.05 -9.82 -5.02
C VAL A 492 10.03 -8.81 -4.40
N ARG A 493 10.99 -8.33 -5.19
CA ARG A 493 12.06 -7.43 -4.70
C ARG A 493 12.88 -7.97 -3.50
N ASN A 494 12.93 -9.29 -3.28
CA ASN A 494 13.82 -9.88 -2.27
C ASN A 494 15.27 -9.49 -2.57
N SER A 495 15.97 -9.00 -1.55
CA SER A 495 17.33 -8.45 -1.65
C SER A 495 18.32 -9.16 -0.73
N GLY A 496 17.90 -10.20 0.01
CA GLY A 496 18.83 -10.95 0.87
C GLY A 496 18.24 -12.01 1.79
N VAL A 497 16.92 -12.24 1.79
CA VAL A 497 16.30 -13.30 2.59
C VAL A 497 16.56 -14.68 2.00
N TRP A 498 16.73 -15.65 2.89
CA TRP A 498 16.73 -17.08 2.61
C TRP A 498 15.35 -17.66 2.91
N ALA A 499 14.68 -18.21 1.90
CA ALA A 499 13.31 -18.68 2.04
C ALA A 499 13.10 -20.08 1.48
N VAL A 500 12.23 -20.86 2.15
CA VAL A 500 11.68 -22.13 1.63
C VAL A 500 10.17 -22.06 1.63
N VAL A 501 9.56 -22.46 0.52
CA VAL A 501 8.11 -22.55 0.35
C VAL A 501 7.75 -23.81 -0.44
N GLU A 502 6.57 -24.41 -0.23
CA GLU A 502 6.18 -25.67 -0.89
C GLU A 502 5.47 -25.48 -2.25
N GLY A 503 5.26 -24.23 -2.66
CA GLY A 503 4.75 -23.82 -3.97
C GLY A 503 4.55 -22.31 -4.01
N ALA A 504 4.42 -21.73 -5.20
CA ALA A 504 4.19 -20.29 -5.33
C ALA A 504 3.25 -19.98 -6.51
N GLY A 505 2.48 -18.90 -6.40
CA GLY A 505 1.67 -18.37 -7.49
C GLY A 505 2.51 -17.68 -8.59
N ASP A 506 1.84 -16.86 -9.38
CA ASP A 506 2.45 -16.09 -10.47
C ASP A 506 3.46 -15.07 -9.94
N HIS A 507 4.41 -14.66 -10.79
CA HIS A 507 5.39 -13.62 -10.50
C HIS A 507 6.32 -13.93 -9.31
N CYS A 508 6.53 -15.20 -8.99
CA CYS A 508 7.48 -15.60 -7.95
C CYS A 508 8.90 -15.09 -8.29
N CYS A 509 9.60 -14.52 -7.31
CA CYS A 509 10.94 -13.93 -7.42
C CYS A 509 11.06 -12.75 -8.40
N GLU A 510 9.96 -12.08 -8.74
CA GLU A 510 9.96 -10.90 -9.58
C GLU A 510 10.81 -9.77 -8.97
N TYR A 511 11.65 -9.11 -9.78
CA TYR A 511 12.59 -8.06 -9.37
C TYR A 511 13.54 -8.43 -8.22
N MET A 512 13.75 -9.72 -7.92
CA MET A 512 14.69 -10.15 -6.88
C MET A 512 16.12 -9.70 -7.23
N THR A 513 16.81 -9.09 -6.27
CA THR A 513 18.19 -8.56 -6.41
C THR A 513 19.20 -9.28 -5.53
N GLY A 514 18.74 -10.17 -4.65
CA GLY A 514 19.58 -10.92 -3.73
C GLY A 514 18.77 -11.91 -2.90
N GLY A 515 19.45 -12.71 -2.08
CA GLY A 515 18.81 -13.75 -1.28
C GLY A 515 18.73 -15.09 -2.00
N ARG A 516 18.21 -16.10 -1.28
CA ARG A 516 18.07 -17.49 -1.75
C ARG A 516 16.62 -17.91 -1.58
N VAL A 517 16.03 -18.46 -2.61
CA VAL A 517 14.66 -18.97 -2.53
C VAL A 517 14.66 -20.43 -2.97
N CYS A 518 14.01 -21.29 -2.21
CA CYS A 518 13.79 -22.68 -2.56
C CYS A 518 12.28 -22.95 -2.62
N VAL A 519 11.79 -23.38 -3.77
CA VAL A 519 10.39 -23.74 -3.98
C VAL A 519 10.30 -25.25 -4.12
N LEU A 520 9.67 -25.91 -3.16
CA LEU A 520 9.50 -27.37 -3.11
C LEU A 520 8.25 -27.81 -3.88
N GLY A 521 7.90 -27.18 -5.00
CA GLY A 521 6.69 -27.53 -5.74
C GLY A 521 6.44 -26.64 -6.95
N GLY A 522 5.20 -26.64 -7.41
CA GLY A 522 4.78 -25.88 -8.59
C GLY A 522 4.92 -24.38 -8.40
N VAL A 523 5.23 -23.70 -9.50
CA VAL A 523 5.26 -22.24 -9.59
C VAL A 523 4.28 -21.76 -10.66
N GLY A 524 3.76 -20.55 -10.48
CA GLY A 524 2.95 -19.85 -11.48
C GLY A 524 3.76 -19.28 -12.65
N ASP A 525 3.10 -18.47 -13.46
CA ASP A 525 3.68 -17.86 -14.65
C ASP A 525 4.60 -16.67 -14.32
N ASN A 526 5.41 -16.29 -15.31
CA ASN A 526 6.27 -15.10 -15.23
C ASN A 526 7.30 -15.13 -14.09
N PHE A 527 7.80 -16.33 -13.78
CA PHE A 527 8.80 -16.56 -12.75
C PHE A 527 10.10 -15.75 -13.01
N GLY A 528 10.57 -15.05 -12.00
CA GLY A 528 11.84 -14.31 -12.05
C GLY A 528 11.83 -13.09 -12.98
N ALA A 529 10.67 -12.56 -13.39
CA ALA A 529 10.65 -11.37 -14.25
C ALA A 529 11.40 -10.19 -13.62
N GLY A 530 12.38 -9.62 -14.33
CA GLY A 530 13.23 -8.56 -13.81
C GLY A 530 14.17 -8.97 -12.67
N MET A 531 14.32 -10.27 -12.39
CA MET A 531 15.28 -10.79 -11.41
C MET A 531 16.71 -10.48 -11.88
N SER A 532 17.44 -9.74 -11.05
CA SER A 532 18.77 -9.21 -11.37
C SER A 532 19.84 -9.62 -10.36
N GLY A 533 19.47 -10.37 -9.32
CA GLY A 533 20.41 -10.99 -8.39
C GLY A 533 19.77 -12.01 -7.46
N GLY A 534 20.60 -12.78 -6.76
CA GLY A 534 20.18 -13.93 -5.96
C GLY A 534 20.17 -15.24 -6.75
N VAL A 535 19.87 -16.34 -6.06
CA VAL A 535 19.80 -17.69 -6.64
C VAL A 535 18.53 -18.37 -6.15
N THR A 536 17.80 -19.00 -7.07
CA THR A 536 16.56 -19.71 -6.75
C THR A 536 16.63 -21.15 -7.20
N TRP A 537 16.08 -22.06 -6.41
CA TRP A 537 15.94 -23.49 -6.74
C TRP A 537 14.46 -23.88 -6.74
N VAL A 538 14.03 -24.57 -7.79
CA VAL A 538 12.68 -25.11 -7.91
C VAL A 538 12.78 -26.63 -7.99
N TRP A 539 12.15 -27.34 -7.07
CA TRP A 539 12.07 -28.79 -7.09
C TRP A 539 11.08 -29.21 -8.19
N ASP A 540 11.60 -29.77 -9.29
CA ASP A 540 10.81 -30.11 -10.48
C ASP A 540 11.10 -31.56 -10.93
N PRO A 541 10.60 -32.56 -10.18
CA PRO A 541 10.77 -33.96 -10.54
C PRO A 541 10.02 -34.33 -11.84
N THR A 542 8.97 -33.59 -12.19
CA THR A 542 8.12 -33.84 -13.37
C THR A 542 8.58 -33.13 -14.64
N LYS A 543 9.65 -32.31 -14.58
CA LYS A 543 10.18 -31.53 -15.72
C LYS A 543 9.16 -30.53 -16.30
N SER A 544 8.30 -29.98 -15.45
CA SER A 544 7.23 -29.06 -15.83
C SER A 544 7.66 -27.59 -15.87
N PHE A 545 8.84 -27.26 -15.32
CA PHE A 545 9.30 -25.87 -15.19
C PHE A 545 9.63 -25.21 -16.53
N GLU A 546 10.11 -25.97 -17.53
CA GLU A 546 10.53 -25.43 -18.84
C GLU A 546 9.41 -24.71 -19.61
N GLY A 547 8.14 -25.05 -19.35
CA GLY A 547 6.97 -24.38 -19.95
C GLY A 547 6.60 -23.05 -19.30
N ARG A 548 7.17 -22.72 -18.14
CA ARG A 548 6.95 -21.44 -17.45
C ARG A 548 7.91 -20.42 -18.07
N LYS A 549 7.35 -19.43 -18.78
CA LYS A 549 8.11 -18.45 -19.57
C LYS A 549 9.25 -17.87 -18.73
N THR A 550 10.48 -18.26 -19.07
CA THR A 550 11.70 -17.78 -18.41
C THR A 550 12.43 -16.83 -19.34
N PHE A 551 12.92 -15.73 -18.78
CA PHE A 551 13.46 -14.60 -19.54
C PHE A 551 14.90 -14.85 -20.01
N GLU A 552 15.30 -14.17 -21.09
CA GLU A 552 16.65 -14.32 -21.67
C GLU A 552 17.75 -13.90 -20.70
N GLU A 553 17.49 -12.98 -19.77
CA GLU A 553 18.42 -12.54 -18.73
C GLU A 553 18.70 -13.61 -17.66
N LEU A 554 17.93 -14.70 -17.61
CA LEU A 554 18.07 -15.77 -16.62
C LEU A 554 18.76 -16.99 -17.23
N GLU A 555 19.70 -17.57 -16.48
CA GLU A 555 20.22 -18.91 -16.73
C GLU A 555 19.38 -19.92 -15.97
N VAL A 556 18.83 -20.89 -16.69
CA VAL A 556 18.07 -22.00 -16.13
C VAL A 556 18.85 -23.29 -16.37
N ALA A 557 19.21 -23.99 -15.31
CA ALA A 557 19.96 -25.25 -15.41
C ALA A 557 19.63 -26.16 -14.23
N ARG A 558 19.65 -27.47 -14.43
CA ARG A 558 19.55 -28.41 -13.31
C ARG A 558 20.81 -28.38 -12.46
N VAL A 559 20.64 -28.60 -11.16
CA VAL A 559 21.76 -28.75 -10.24
C VAL A 559 22.53 -30.03 -10.60
N ASN A 560 23.84 -29.93 -10.75
CA ASN A 560 24.70 -31.05 -11.14
C ASN A 560 25.63 -31.42 -9.99
N ILE A 561 25.50 -32.66 -9.50
CA ILE A 561 26.28 -33.17 -8.38
C ILE A 561 27.75 -33.36 -8.76
N ALA A 562 27.99 -33.93 -9.94
CA ALA A 562 29.32 -34.28 -10.42
C ALA A 562 30.14 -33.08 -10.90
N LYS A 563 29.47 -31.99 -11.30
CA LYS A 563 30.12 -30.76 -11.79
C LYS A 563 29.58 -29.53 -11.04
N PRO A 564 30.14 -29.21 -9.86
CA PRO A 564 29.81 -28.01 -9.11
C PRO A 564 30.00 -26.75 -9.97
N LEU A 565 29.17 -25.74 -9.71
CA LEU A 565 29.25 -24.47 -10.40
C LEU A 565 30.44 -23.66 -9.88
N ALA A 566 31.35 -23.26 -10.76
CA ALA A 566 32.56 -22.52 -10.35
C ALA A 566 32.22 -21.19 -9.65
N GLU A 567 31.14 -20.54 -10.07
CA GLU A 567 30.62 -19.31 -9.48
C GLU A 567 29.90 -19.52 -8.14
N TYR A 568 29.49 -20.75 -7.81
CA TYR A 568 28.77 -21.09 -6.58
C TYR A 568 29.14 -22.49 -6.06
N LEU A 569 30.33 -22.62 -5.49
CA LEU A 569 30.87 -23.90 -5.02
C LEU A 569 30.04 -24.54 -3.89
N ASP A 570 29.50 -23.72 -2.99
CA ASP A 570 28.70 -24.18 -1.83
C ASP A 570 27.22 -24.45 -2.15
N GLU A 571 26.80 -24.37 -3.43
CA GLU A 571 25.38 -24.48 -3.85
C GLU A 571 24.64 -25.66 -3.19
N GLN A 572 25.21 -26.87 -3.29
CA GLN A 572 24.55 -28.08 -2.78
C GLN A 572 24.44 -28.07 -1.26
N LYS A 573 25.47 -27.58 -0.58
CA LYS A 573 25.52 -27.50 0.89
C LYS A 573 24.53 -26.47 1.41
N ASP A 574 24.42 -25.33 0.72
CA ASP A 574 23.46 -24.28 1.04
C ASP A 574 22.02 -24.77 0.82
N LEU A 575 21.75 -25.45 -0.30
CA LEU A 575 20.45 -26.05 -0.58
C LEU A 575 20.08 -27.11 0.47
N GLN A 576 21.00 -28.00 0.81
CA GLN A 576 20.80 -29.01 1.86
C GLN A 576 20.53 -28.35 3.21
N SER A 577 21.35 -27.37 3.62
CA SER A 577 21.18 -26.66 4.90
C SER A 577 19.81 -25.96 4.98
N LEU A 578 19.36 -25.40 3.87
CA LEU A 578 18.08 -24.71 3.76
C LEU A 578 16.90 -25.69 3.90
N LEU A 579 17.00 -26.88 3.29
CA LEU A 579 16.03 -27.97 3.44
C LEU A 579 16.01 -28.54 4.87
N GLU A 580 17.17 -28.77 5.47
CA GLU A 580 17.31 -29.26 6.85
C GLU A 580 16.70 -28.29 7.86
N ALA A 581 16.95 -26.98 7.67
CA ALA A 581 16.34 -25.95 8.49
C ALA A 581 14.82 -25.90 8.30
N HIS A 582 14.33 -25.99 7.05
CA HIS A 582 12.89 -26.04 6.79
C HIS A 582 12.23 -27.23 7.49
N LYS A 583 12.79 -28.45 7.32
CA LYS A 583 12.33 -29.65 8.03
C LYS A 583 12.31 -29.45 9.54
N SER A 584 13.36 -28.88 10.11
CA SER A 584 13.45 -28.64 11.56
C SER A 584 12.38 -27.69 12.09
N TRP A 585 12.09 -26.61 11.38
CA TRP A 585 11.17 -25.56 11.88
C TRP A 585 9.71 -25.84 11.57
N THR A 586 9.43 -26.59 10.50
CA THR A 586 8.05 -26.81 10.04
C THR A 586 7.58 -28.25 10.11
N ASN A 587 8.48 -29.20 10.38
CA ASN A 587 8.25 -30.64 10.22
C ASN A 587 7.67 -31.01 8.84
N SER A 588 8.10 -30.32 7.79
CA SER A 588 7.65 -30.59 6.41
C SER A 588 7.93 -32.04 6.02
N LYS A 589 6.87 -32.72 5.58
CA LYS A 589 6.93 -34.07 5.02
C LYS A 589 7.72 -34.07 3.71
N ARG A 590 7.47 -33.09 2.84
CA ARG A 590 8.13 -32.97 1.54
C ARG A 590 9.64 -32.75 1.67
N ALA A 591 10.08 -31.85 2.54
CA ALA A 591 11.51 -31.68 2.79
C ALA A 591 12.15 -32.96 3.37
N THR A 592 11.41 -33.72 4.18
CA THR A 592 11.88 -35.02 4.68
C THR A 592 12.09 -36.02 3.54
N GLU A 593 11.11 -36.18 2.64
CA GLU A 593 11.20 -37.07 1.48
C GLU A 593 12.35 -36.71 0.51
N ILE A 594 12.62 -35.41 0.33
CA ILE A 594 13.74 -34.93 -0.49
C ILE A 594 15.08 -35.25 0.17
N LEU A 595 15.21 -34.98 1.48
CA LEU A 595 16.44 -35.20 2.25
C LEU A 595 16.80 -36.68 2.41
N GLU A 596 15.81 -37.57 2.50
CA GLU A 596 16.03 -39.03 2.58
C GLU A 596 16.71 -39.60 1.32
N ARG A 597 16.51 -38.95 0.17
CA ARG A 597 17.12 -39.32 -1.13
C ARG A 597 18.35 -38.46 -1.47
N TRP A 598 18.86 -37.70 -0.52
CA TRP A 598 20.02 -36.83 -0.75
C TRP A 598 21.33 -37.65 -0.81
N PRO A 599 22.28 -37.35 -1.72
CA PRO A 599 22.35 -36.19 -2.63
C PRO A 599 21.63 -36.38 -3.97
N ASP A 600 21.15 -37.57 -4.32
CA ASP A 600 20.62 -37.86 -5.66
C ASP A 600 19.44 -36.95 -6.04
N SER A 601 18.57 -36.63 -5.08
CA SER A 601 17.45 -35.70 -5.25
C SER A 601 17.88 -34.26 -5.59
N ALA A 602 19.14 -33.87 -5.38
CA ALA A 602 19.64 -32.56 -5.78
C ALA A 602 19.49 -32.34 -7.30
N SER A 603 19.66 -33.40 -8.10
CA SER A 603 19.50 -33.34 -9.57
C SER A 603 18.07 -33.08 -10.06
N GLU A 604 17.08 -33.20 -9.16
CA GLU A 604 15.68 -32.88 -9.42
C GLU A 604 15.40 -31.37 -9.37
N PHE A 605 16.32 -30.57 -8.81
CA PHE A 605 16.16 -29.12 -8.72
C PHE A 605 16.61 -28.41 -10.01
N VAL A 606 15.79 -27.46 -10.44
CA VAL A 606 16.11 -26.46 -11.44
C VAL A 606 16.62 -25.21 -10.73
N ARG A 607 17.88 -24.85 -10.98
CA ARG A 607 18.48 -23.59 -10.57
C ARG A 607 18.11 -22.50 -11.57
N VAL A 608 17.71 -21.34 -11.06
CA VAL A 608 17.56 -20.09 -11.80
C VAL A 608 18.58 -19.08 -11.27
N PHE A 609 19.43 -18.57 -12.16
CA PHE A 609 20.56 -17.70 -11.84
C PHE A 609 20.64 -16.55 -12.86
N PRO A 610 20.45 -15.28 -12.48
CA PRO A 610 20.58 -14.15 -13.40
C PRO A 610 21.98 -14.06 -14.00
N LYS A 611 22.08 -13.89 -15.32
CA LYS A 611 23.36 -13.89 -16.07
C LYS A 611 24.29 -12.77 -15.63
N ASP A 612 23.77 -11.56 -15.47
CA ASP A 612 24.54 -10.39 -15.01
C ASP A 612 25.07 -10.59 -13.59
N PHE A 613 24.27 -11.19 -12.71
CA PHE A 613 24.68 -11.51 -11.35
C PHE A 613 25.76 -12.60 -11.34
N LYS A 614 25.60 -13.66 -12.13
CA LYS A 614 26.60 -14.72 -12.29
C LYS A 614 27.93 -14.16 -12.78
N LEU A 615 27.90 -13.24 -13.76
CA LEU A 615 29.09 -12.56 -14.26
C LEU A 615 29.73 -11.67 -13.17
N ALA A 616 28.93 -10.95 -12.40
CA ALA A 616 29.42 -10.14 -11.29
C ALA A 616 30.08 -10.99 -10.20
N VAL A 617 29.50 -12.14 -9.84
CA VAL A 617 30.06 -13.11 -8.89
C VAL A 617 31.40 -13.65 -9.41
N LYS A 618 31.44 -14.10 -10.67
CA LYS A 618 32.67 -14.59 -11.30
C LYS A 618 33.78 -13.53 -11.28
N THR A 619 33.44 -12.30 -11.65
CA THR A 619 34.38 -11.18 -11.66
C THR A 619 34.91 -10.86 -10.26
N ALA A 620 34.05 -10.93 -9.23
CA ALA A 620 34.45 -10.72 -7.84
C ALA A 620 35.42 -11.82 -7.36
N LEU A 621 35.10 -13.09 -7.67
CA LEU A 621 35.97 -14.24 -7.35
C LEU A 621 37.34 -14.15 -8.04
N GLU A 622 37.37 -13.79 -9.32
CA GLU A 622 38.62 -13.59 -10.08
C GLU A 622 39.48 -12.44 -9.53
N ARG A 623 38.86 -11.44 -8.89
CA ARG A 623 39.54 -10.33 -8.23
C ARG A 623 39.94 -10.61 -6.78
N GLY A 624 39.60 -11.78 -6.24
CA GLY A 624 39.83 -12.12 -4.83
C GLY A 624 38.97 -11.31 -3.85
N GLU A 625 37.86 -10.72 -4.32
CA GLU A 625 36.90 -10.02 -3.49
C GLU A 625 35.93 -11.03 -2.80
N PHE A 626 35.28 -10.61 -1.72
CA PHE A 626 34.30 -11.45 -1.03
C PHE A 626 33.13 -11.76 -1.96
N SER A 627 32.73 -13.04 -2.05
CA SER A 627 31.59 -13.43 -2.87
C SER A 627 30.32 -12.75 -2.38
N PRO A 628 29.49 -12.14 -3.25
CA PRO A 628 28.21 -11.57 -2.85
C PRO A 628 27.20 -12.64 -2.39
N ILE A 629 27.57 -13.93 -2.51
CA ILE A 629 26.87 -15.09 -1.98
C ILE A 629 27.10 -15.14 -0.46
N GLY A 630 26.25 -14.45 0.32
CA GLY A 630 26.26 -14.49 1.80
C GLY A 630 25.91 -15.86 2.40
N THR A 631 25.97 -16.02 3.73
CA THR A 631 25.69 -17.31 4.42
C THR A 631 24.42 -17.27 5.27
N MET A 632 23.65 -18.37 5.28
CA MET A 632 22.40 -18.49 6.04
C MET A 632 22.60 -18.53 7.58
N ARG A 633 23.73 -19.10 8.04
CA ARG A 633 23.97 -19.47 9.45
C ARG A 633 23.83 -18.31 10.44
N GLU A 634 24.09 -17.07 10.02
CA GLU A 634 24.02 -15.89 10.89
C GLU A 634 22.60 -15.52 11.32
N TYR A 635 21.59 -16.05 10.63
CA TYR A 635 20.17 -15.76 10.86
C TYR A 635 19.40 -16.95 11.43
N LEU A 636 19.98 -18.15 11.41
CA LEU A 636 19.34 -19.33 11.96
C LEU A 636 19.30 -19.26 13.50
N PRO A 637 18.12 -19.36 14.13
CA PRO A 637 18.03 -19.49 15.57
C PRO A 637 18.70 -20.79 16.04
N ALA A 638 19.38 -20.75 17.18
CA ALA A 638 19.98 -21.95 17.77
C ALA A 638 18.89 -22.96 18.17
N GLN A 639 19.02 -24.21 17.72
CA GLN A 639 18.08 -25.30 18.02
C GLN A 639 18.10 -25.76 19.48
N GLU A 640 19.02 -25.27 20.32
CA GLU A 640 19.08 -25.56 21.76
C GLU A 640 17.91 -24.91 22.52
N ILE A 641 16.70 -25.33 22.19
CA ILE A 641 15.53 -25.26 23.04
C ILE A 641 15.27 -26.70 23.49
N THR A 642 16.14 -27.22 24.36
CA THR A 642 15.68 -28.27 25.26
C THR A 642 14.55 -27.66 26.06
N LEU A 643 13.32 -28.14 25.80
CA LEU A 643 12.09 -27.83 26.52
C LEU A 643 12.28 -27.85 28.05
N ASP A 644 13.30 -28.54 28.56
CA ASP A 644 13.64 -28.61 29.98
C ASP A 644 14.24 -27.33 30.59
N ASN A 645 14.89 -26.45 29.80
CA ASN A 645 15.36 -25.15 30.31
C ASN A 645 14.26 -24.07 30.29
N VAL A 646 13.36 -24.12 29.29
CA VAL A 646 12.20 -23.20 29.18
C VAL A 646 11.07 -23.56 30.14
N ARG A 647 10.97 -24.83 30.57
CA ARG A 647 10.00 -25.27 31.59
C ARG A 647 10.13 -24.50 32.92
N LYS A 648 11.30 -23.92 33.22
CA LYS A 648 11.51 -23.09 34.43
C LYS A 648 11.00 -21.64 34.31
N GLN A 649 10.61 -21.18 33.12
CA GLN A 649 10.13 -19.80 32.88
C GLN A 649 8.74 -19.73 32.22
N ARG A 650 7.93 -20.80 32.29
CA ARG A 650 6.56 -20.81 31.74
C ARG A 650 5.63 -19.83 32.47
N ILE A 651 5.41 -18.65 31.90
CA ILE A 651 4.23 -17.83 32.18
C ILE A 651 3.12 -18.29 31.23
N ARG A 652 2.41 -19.36 31.58
CA ARG A 652 1.12 -19.67 30.93
C ARG A 652 0.08 -18.69 31.45
N LYS A 653 -0.18 -17.61 30.72
CA LYS A 653 -1.35 -16.76 30.98
C LYS A 653 -2.43 -17.06 29.94
N GLN A 654 -3.59 -17.52 30.42
CA GLN A 654 -4.82 -17.34 29.67
C GLN A 654 -5.15 -15.84 29.66
N PRO A 655 -5.65 -15.27 28.56
CA PRO A 655 -6.13 -13.91 28.56
C PRO A 655 -7.23 -13.77 29.62
N LYS A 656 -7.03 -12.88 30.59
CA LYS A 656 -8.13 -12.41 31.42
C LYS A 656 -9.02 -11.56 30.53
N VAL A 657 -10.05 -12.17 29.97
CA VAL A 657 -11.22 -11.43 29.48
C VAL A 657 -11.71 -10.60 30.66
N ARG A 658 -11.57 -9.28 30.60
CA ARG A 658 -12.28 -8.38 31.52
C ARG A 658 -13.77 -8.65 31.31
N LYS A 659 -14.43 -9.26 32.30
CA LYS A 659 -15.90 -9.23 32.38
C LYS A 659 -16.28 -7.78 32.66
N SER A 660 -16.62 -7.02 31.63
CA SER A 660 -17.33 -5.76 31.81
C SER A 660 -18.65 -6.06 32.51
N SER A 661 -18.99 -5.26 33.50
CA SER A 661 -20.30 -5.33 34.15
C SER A 661 -21.37 -4.78 33.21
N MET A 662 -22.64 -5.14 33.42
CA MET A 662 -23.77 -4.56 32.68
C MET A 662 -23.84 -3.03 32.81
N GLU A 663 -23.25 -2.47 33.86
CA GLU A 663 -23.15 -1.02 34.08
C GLU A 663 -22.07 -0.37 33.20
N ASP A 664 -20.97 -1.07 32.91
CA ASP A 664 -19.92 -0.61 31.98
C ASP A 664 -20.44 -0.60 30.52
N ILE A 665 -21.25 -1.59 30.16
CA ILE A 665 -21.89 -1.69 28.83
C ILE A 665 -22.97 -0.61 28.66
N ALA A 666 -23.69 -0.28 29.74
CA ALA A 666 -24.67 0.81 29.74
C ALA A 666 -24.03 2.21 29.65
N ALA A 667 -22.80 2.36 30.14
CA ALA A 667 -22.01 3.58 29.97
C ALA A 667 -21.48 3.72 28.54
N GLU A 668 -21.04 2.63 27.89
CA GLU A 668 -20.68 2.60 26.45
C GLU A 668 -21.89 2.87 25.54
N ALA A 669 -23.09 2.43 25.92
CA ALA A 669 -24.31 2.67 25.15
C ALA A 669 -24.71 4.16 25.05
N LYS A 670 -24.24 5.01 25.97
CA LYS A 670 -24.43 6.47 25.89
C LYS A 670 -23.46 7.17 24.92
N SER A 671 -22.52 6.45 24.34
CA SER A 671 -21.52 6.96 23.38
C SER A 671 -21.75 6.51 21.93
N LEU A 672 -22.89 5.88 21.65
CA LEU A 672 -23.26 5.41 20.31
C LEU A 672 -23.94 6.52 19.50
N ASP A 673 -23.65 6.49 18.20
CA ASP A 673 -24.11 7.45 17.20
C ASP A 673 -25.64 7.36 17.00
N ILE A 674 -26.24 8.46 16.51
CA ILE A 674 -27.68 8.66 16.30
C ILE A 674 -28.30 7.58 15.40
N GLU A 675 -27.52 6.94 14.52
CA GLU A 675 -27.99 5.89 13.63
C GLU A 675 -28.30 4.55 14.36
N ASP A 676 -27.69 4.30 15.51
CA ASP A 676 -27.86 3.03 16.24
C ASP A 676 -29.02 3.04 17.26
N MET A 677 -29.58 4.20 17.59
CA MET A 677 -30.78 4.30 18.45
C MET A 677 -32.08 3.89 17.73
N ALA A 678 -32.13 3.98 16.40
CA ALA A 678 -33.34 3.67 15.62
C ALA A 678 -33.66 2.17 15.55
N ALA A 679 -32.68 1.30 15.79
CA ALA A 679 -32.83 -0.15 15.66
C ALA A 679 -33.58 -0.81 16.83
N PHE A 680 -33.77 -0.12 17.95
CA PHE A 680 -34.39 -0.70 19.15
C PHE A 680 -35.91 -0.54 19.24
N GLN A 681 -36.56 0.18 18.30
CA GLN A 681 -37.98 0.56 18.45
C GLN A 681 -38.95 0.21 17.31
N LYS A 682 -38.56 -0.57 16.30
CA LYS A 682 -39.54 -1.04 15.29
C LYS A 682 -39.33 -2.49 14.86
N THR A 683 -39.54 -3.41 15.78
CA THR A 683 -40.01 -4.76 15.43
C THR A 683 -41.52 -4.81 15.57
N THR A 684 -42.27 -4.55 14.50
CA THR A 684 -43.53 -5.26 14.14
C THR A 684 -44.26 -4.64 12.93
N LYS A 685 -44.71 -5.53 12.03
CA LYS A 685 -45.79 -5.42 11.02
C LYS A 685 -45.54 -4.62 9.73
N GLY A 686 -45.04 -5.31 8.70
CA GLY A 686 -45.33 -5.01 7.29
C GLY A 686 -46.20 -6.12 6.69
N ASN A 687 -47.25 -5.78 5.93
CA ASN A 687 -48.07 -6.75 5.21
C ASN A 687 -47.27 -7.36 4.05
N ARG A 688 -47.49 -8.65 3.76
CA ARG A 688 -46.82 -9.38 2.67
C ARG A 688 -47.12 -8.71 1.30
N PRO A 689 -46.12 -8.42 0.44
CA PRO A 689 -46.37 -7.89 -0.89
C PRO A 689 -47.22 -8.87 -1.73
N LYS A 690 -48.23 -8.37 -2.44
CA LYS A 690 -48.99 -9.18 -3.41
C LYS A 690 -48.28 -9.18 -4.76
N LYS A 691 -48.34 -10.29 -5.50
CA LYS A 691 -47.86 -10.38 -6.89
C LYS A 691 -48.63 -9.38 -7.75
N ILE A 692 -47.91 -8.60 -8.56
CA ILE A 692 -48.53 -7.68 -9.53
C ILE A 692 -48.98 -8.50 -10.74
N GLU A 693 -50.29 -8.57 -10.97
CA GLU A 693 -50.88 -9.20 -12.16
C GLU A 693 -50.87 -8.22 -13.34
N ASP A 694 -50.47 -8.68 -14.54
CA ASP A 694 -50.32 -7.84 -15.75
C ASP A 694 -51.61 -7.10 -16.18
N ASN A 695 -52.77 -7.40 -15.59
CA ASN A 695 -54.09 -6.91 -16.02
C ASN A 695 -54.88 -6.07 -14.98
N LYS A 696 -54.25 -5.54 -13.93
CA LYS A 696 -54.91 -4.57 -13.01
C LYS A 696 -54.12 -3.26 -12.91
N LEU A 697 -54.14 -2.50 -14.00
CA LEU A 697 -53.76 -1.08 -14.03
C LEU A 697 -54.81 -0.25 -13.29
N VAL A 698 -54.64 -0.06 -11.98
CA VAL A 698 -55.39 0.95 -11.22
C VAL A 698 -54.44 2.09 -10.90
N ALA A 699 -54.52 3.14 -11.73
CA ALA A 699 -53.79 4.37 -11.52
C ALA A 699 -54.31 5.09 -10.27
N SER A 700 -53.55 5.03 -9.17
CA SER A 700 -53.74 5.96 -8.06
C SER A 700 -53.06 7.28 -8.42
N THR A 701 -53.88 8.27 -8.79
CA THR A 701 -53.52 9.66 -9.13
C THR A 701 -52.90 9.88 -10.52
N ASN A 702 -53.16 11.06 -11.07
CA ASN A 702 -52.99 11.52 -12.47
C ASN A 702 -51.54 11.51 -13.03
N ARG A 703 -50.66 10.61 -12.57
CA ARG A 703 -49.25 10.54 -12.99
C ARG A 703 -48.82 9.22 -13.65
N GLY A 704 -49.68 8.19 -13.73
CA GLY A 704 -49.40 6.98 -14.53
C GLY A 704 -48.34 6.02 -13.96
N PHE A 705 -48.08 6.05 -12.65
CA PHE A 705 -47.09 5.19 -11.98
C PHE A 705 -47.75 4.23 -10.99
N LEU A 706 -47.16 3.05 -10.79
CA LEU A 706 -47.57 2.06 -9.78
C LEU A 706 -46.81 2.30 -8.46
N GLU A 707 -47.53 2.32 -7.33
CA GLU A 707 -46.91 2.34 -6.00
C GLU A 707 -46.74 0.89 -5.50
N VAL A 708 -45.48 0.50 -5.25
CA VAL A 708 -45.13 -0.85 -4.78
C VAL A 708 -44.29 -0.75 -3.51
N ASP A 709 -44.75 -1.36 -2.43
CA ASP A 709 -44.05 -1.36 -1.14
C ASP A 709 -42.78 -2.22 -1.15
N ARG A 710 -41.75 -1.76 -0.44
CA ARG A 710 -40.48 -2.48 -0.27
C ARG A 710 -40.58 -3.55 0.82
N GLY A 711 -40.11 -4.76 0.51
CA GLY A 711 -39.85 -5.80 1.50
C GLY A 711 -38.41 -5.75 2.02
N ASP A 712 -38.21 -5.31 3.27
CA ASP A 712 -36.91 -5.31 3.95
C ASP A 712 -36.52 -6.69 4.46
N LEU A 713 -35.22 -7.00 4.45
CA LEU A 713 -34.71 -8.21 5.08
C LEU A 713 -34.51 -7.98 6.59
N PRO A 714 -34.86 -8.95 7.45
CA PRO A 714 -34.60 -8.86 8.87
C PRO A 714 -33.08 -8.81 9.14
N LYS A 715 -32.65 -7.82 9.92
CA LYS A 715 -31.25 -7.69 10.36
C LYS A 715 -31.01 -8.54 11.60
N ARG A 716 -29.95 -9.35 11.62
CA ARG A 716 -29.49 -10.10 12.81
C ARG A 716 -28.59 -9.22 13.67
N GLY A 717 -28.48 -9.60 14.93
CA GLY A 717 -27.60 -8.93 15.88
C GLY A 717 -26.15 -8.88 15.38
N VAL A 718 -25.40 -7.83 15.74
CA VAL A 718 -24.00 -7.64 15.31
C VAL A 718 -23.14 -8.84 15.69
N SER A 719 -23.31 -9.38 16.90
CA SER A 719 -22.58 -10.55 17.40
C SER A 719 -22.79 -11.81 16.55
N GLU A 720 -23.98 -11.96 15.96
CA GLU A 720 -24.30 -13.07 15.08
C GLU A 720 -23.78 -12.84 13.65
N ARG A 721 -23.85 -11.60 13.15
CA ARG A 721 -23.35 -11.19 11.83
C ARG A 721 -21.84 -11.33 11.66
N VAL A 722 -21.08 -11.21 12.75
CA VAL A 722 -19.62 -11.38 12.71
C VAL A 722 -19.22 -12.85 12.62
N ALA A 723 -20.10 -13.76 13.04
CA ALA A 723 -19.83 -15.20 13.05
C ALA A 723 -20.13 -15.88 11.70
N ASP A 724 -21.09 -15.35 10.91
CA ASP A 724 -21.49 -15.93 9.63
C ASP A 724 -22.12 -14.91 8.65
N PHE A 725 -22.21 -15.29 7.37
CA PHE A 725 -22.84 -14.48 6.32
C PHE A 725 -24.28 -14.89 5.99
N GLN A 726 -24.95 -15.70 6.82
CA GLN A 726 -26.28 -16.23 6.49
C GLN A 726 -27.35 -15.13 6.34
N GLU A 727 -27.13 -13.96 6.94
CA GLU A 727 -28.02 -12.80 6.75
C GLU A 727 -28.01 -12.25 5.32
N ILE A 728 -26.89 -12.44 4.60
CA ILE A 728 -26.74 -12.08 3.18
C ILE A 728 -27.30 -13.21 2.30
N LEU A 729 -27.13 -14.46 2.73
CA LEU A 729 -27.60 -15.66 2.03
C LEU A 729 -29.08 -16.00 2.28
N ALA A 730 -29.80 -15.16 3.04
CA ALA A 730 -31.19 -15.39 3.40
C ALA A 730 -32.10 -15.34 2.15
N LYS A 731 -32.86 -16.42 1.92
CA LYS A 731 -33.75 -16.55 0.76
C LYS A 731 -34.98 -15.64 0.89
N LYS A 732 -35.35 -14.94 -0.19
CA LYS A 732 -36.65 -14.26 -0.34
C LYS A 732 -37.70 -15.19 -0.96
N ASP A 733 -38.96 -14.92 -0.67
CA ASP A 733 -40.08 -15.61 -1.31
C ASP A 733 -40.19 -15.22 -2.80
N GLU A 734 -40.61 -16.14 -3.66
CA GLU A 734 -40.63 -15.92 -5.12
C GLU A 734 -41.51 -14.71 -5.51
N VAL A 735 -42.63 -14.53 -4.81
CA VAL A 735 -43.54 -13.41 -4.99
C VAL A 735 -42.85 -12.09 -4.66
N GLU A 736 -42.04 -12.04 -3.59
CA GLU A 736 -41.31 -10.84 -3.21
C GLU A 736 -40.25 -10.49 -4.25
N VAL A 737 -39.56 -11.49 -4.80
CA VAL A 737 -38.56 -11.28 -5.84
C VAL A 737 -39.19 -10.76 -7.13
N GLN A 738 -40.30 -11.35 -7.57
CA GLN A 738 -41.04 -10.90 -8.76
C GLN A 738 -41.61 -9.49 -8.58
N THR A 739 -42.16 -9.17 -7.40
CA THR A 739 -42.69 -7.83 -7.10
C THR A 739 -41.57 -6.78 -7.01
N GLN A 740 -40.40 -7.12 -6.46
CA GLN A 740 -39.24 -6.22 -6.48
C GLN A 740 -38.68 -6.01 -7.90
N ALA A 741 -38.63 -7.07 -8.72
CA ALA A 741 -38.21 -6.95 -10.11
C ALA A 741 -39.17 -6.04 -10.91
N ALA A 742 -40.49 -6.16 -10.70
CA ALA A 742 -41.49 -5.28 -11.29
C ALA A 742 -41.31 -3.81 -10.85
N ARG A 743 -41.09 -3.56 -9.55
CA ARG A 743 -40.78 -2.22 -9.03
C ARG A 743 -39.55 -1.60 -9.71
N CYS A 744 -38.50 -2.40 -9.91
CA CYS A 744 -37.30 -1.95 -10.59
C CYS A 744 -37.53 -1.63 -12.07
N MET A 745 -38.44 -2.35 -12.76
CA MET A 745 -38.78 -2.08 -14.17
C MET A 745 -39.58 -0.79 -14.36
N ASP A 746 -40.37 -0.38 -13.36
CA ASP A 746 -41.09 0.90 -13.35
C ASP A 746 -40.23 2.07 -12.82
N CYS A 747 -38.99 1.80 -12.41
CA CYS A 747 -38.08 2.81 -11.92
C CYS A 747 -37.60 3.69 -13.08
N GLY A 748 -38.00 4.95 -13.11
CA GLY A 748 -37.54 5.94 -14.11
C GLY A 748 -36.06 6.34 -14.00
N THR A 749 -35.17 5.50 -13.44
CA THR A 749 -33.73 5.77 -13.33
C THR A 749 -33.04 5.37 -14.64
N PRO A 750 -32.63 6.32 -15.50
CA PRO A 750 -32.21 6.02 -16.86
C PRO A 750 -30.90 5.20 -16.96
N PHE A 751 -30.05 5.25 -15.93
CA PHE A 751 -28.77 4.51 -15.87
C PHE A 751 -28.92 2.99 -15.87
N CYS A 752 -30.05 2.47 -15.40
CA CYS A 752 -30.28 1.03 -15.38
C CYS A 752 -30.72 0.48 -16.74
N HIS A 753 -31.27 1.32 -17.64
CA HIS A 753 -31.93 0.90 -18.88
C HIS A 753 -31.03 0.91 -20.13
N GLN A 754 -29.74 1.27 -20.01
CA GLN A 754 -28.85 1.46 -21.16
C GLN A 754 -27.93 0.26 -21.43
N SER A 755 -27.74 -0.02 -22.72
CA SER A 755 -26.93 -1.11 -23.29
C SER A 755 -25.42 -0.90 -23.06
N VAL A 756 -24.69 -1.99 -22.86
CA VAL A 756 -23.23 -2.08 -22.59
C VAL A 756 -22.36 -1.40 -23.66
N THR A 757 -22.92 -1.07 -24.81
CA THR A 757 -22.22 -0.39 -25.92
C THR A 757 -22.03 1.11 -25.71
N ASP A 758 -22.80 1.74 -24.83
CA ASP A 758 -22.67 3.15 -24.48
C ASP A 758 -22.14 3.28 -23.04
N LYS A 759 -21.25 4.24 -22.76
CA LYS A 759 -20.45 4.38 -21.52
C LYS A 759 -21.27 4.74 -20.26
N SER A 760 -22.48 4.22 -20.10
CA SER A 760 -23.46 4.54 -19.06
C SER A 760 -24.42 3.38 -18.75
N GLY A 761 -23.88 2.16 -18.59
CA GLY A 761 -24.59 0.99 -18.07
C GLY A 761 -24.13 0.59 -16.66
N CYS A 762 -24.61 -0.56 -16.15
CA CYS A 762 -24.14 -1.12 -14.88
C CYS A 762 -22.59 -1.16 -14.83
N PRO A 763 -21.94 -0.69 -13.75
CA PRO A 763 -20.48 -0.67 -13.64
C PRO A 763 -19.83 -2.07 -13.65
N LEU A 764 -20.63 -3.13 -13.45
CA LEU A 764 -20.20 -4.52 -13.57
C LEU A 764 -20.48 -5.12 -14.98
N GLY A 765 -21.02 -4.33 -15.90
CA GLY A 765 -21.43 -4.78 -17.23
C GLY A 765 -22.72 -5.60 -17.25
N ASN A 766 -23.48 -5.63 -16.15
CA ASN A 766 -24.68 -6.45 -16.03
C ASN A 766 -25.88 -5.87 -16.80
N LEU A 767 -26.63 -6.76 -17.46
CA LEU A 767 -27.78 -6.43 -18.30
C LEU A 767 -29.07 -6.45 -17.48
N ILE A 768 -29.13 -5.52 -16.53
CA ILE A 768 -30.11 -5.48 -15.43
C ILE A 768 -31.58 -5.45 -15.90
N PRO A 769 -32.01 -4.65 -16.89
CA PRO A 769 -33.43 -4.59 -17.29
C PRO A 769 -33.94 -5.88 -17.89
N GLU A 770 -33.13 -6.49 -18.75
CA GLU A 770 -33.47 -7.75 -19.42
C GLU A 770 -33.51 -8.90 -18.41
N TRP A 771 -32.56 -8.92 -17.47
CA TRP A 771 -32.58 -9.87 -16.37
C TRP A 771 -33.82 -9.66 -15.47
N ASN A 772 -34.11 -8.43 -15.05
CA ASN A 772 -35.29 -8.11 -14.22
C ASN A 772 -36.61 -8.43 -14.91
N ASP A 773 -36.74 -8.18 -16.21
CA ASP A 773 -37.95 -8.52 -16.95
C ASP A 773 -38.14 -10.04 -17.05
N LEU A 774 -37.06 -10.81 -17.22
CA LEU A 774 -37.11 -12.27 -17.19
C LEU A 774 -37.48 -12.81 -15.80
N VAL A 775 -36.90 -12.24 -14.73
CA VAL A 775 -37.24 -12.57 -13.33
C VAL A 775 -38.69 -12.23 -13.02
N ARG A 776 -39.16 -11.04 -13.41
CA ARG A 776 -40.56 -10.60 -13.26
C ARG A 776 -41.52 -11.56 -13.94
N LYS A 777 -41.17 -12.05 -15.13
CA LYS A 777 -41.97 -13.04 -15.90
C LYS A 777 -41.87 -14.47 -15.34
N GLY A 778 -41.01 -14.72 -14.35
CA GLY A 778 -40.74 -16.07 -13.82
C GLY A 778 -39.92 -16.95 -14.77
N ALA A 779 -39.30 -16.37 -15.79
CA ALA A 779 -38.46 -17.07 -16.78
C ALA A 779 -37.04 -17.28 -16.23
N TRP A 780 -36.94 -18.02 -15.11
CA TRP A 780 -35.71 -18.17 -14.34
C TRP A 780 -34.54 -18.66 -15.22
N TYR A 781 -34.67 -19.77 -15.94
CA TYR A 781 -33.57 -20.34 -16.73
C TYR A 781 -32.95 -19.36 -17.75
N ASP A 782 -33.76 -18.50 -18.36
CA ASP A 782 -33.28 -17.48 -19.29
C ASP A 782 -32.63 -16.30 -18.55
N ALA A 783 -33.17 -15.92 -17.38
CA ALA A 783 -32.52 -14.97 -16.48
C ALA A 783 -31.13 -15.46 -16.04
N PHE A 784 -30.97 -16.77 -15.78
CA PHE A 784 -29.66 -17.36 -15.44
C PHE A 784 -28.67 -17.23 -16.59
N LYS A 785 -29.07 -17.64 -17.80
CA LYS A 785 -28.22 -17.50 -18.99
C LYS A 785 -27.83 -16.03 -19.23
N ARG A 786 -28.73 -15.09 -18.95
CA ARG A 786 -28.44 -13.66 -19.06
C ARG A 786 -27.43 -13.19 -18.01
N LEU A 787 -27.58 -13.63 -16.76
CA LEU A 787 -26.65 -13.31 -15.68
C LEU A 787 -25.23 -13.85 -15.98
N MET A 788 -25.13 -15.10 -16.45
CA MET A 788 -23.86 -15.74 -16.82
C MET A 788 -23.20 -15.12 -18.06
N SER A 789 -23.94 -14.35 -18.87
CA SER A 789 -23.39 -13.59 -19.98
C SER A 789 -22.65 -12.30 -19.56
N THR A 790 -22.63 -12.00 -18.25
CA THR A 790 -22.06 -10.80 -17.63
C THR A 790 -21.24 -11.15 -16.38
N ASN A 791 -20.60 -10.17 -15.71
CA ASN A 791 -19.76 -10.45 -14.54
C ASN A 791 -20.60 -10.97 -13.36
N ASN A 792 -20.29 -12.17 -12.87
CA ASN A 792 -21.14 -12.95 -11.98
C ASN A 792 -20.67 -12.87 -10.50
N PHE A 793 -21.04 -11.79 -9.80
CA PHE A 793 -21.05 -11.75 -8.33
C PHE A 793 -22.48 -11.56 -7.79
N PRO A 794 -23.31 -12.61 -7.77
CA PRO A 794 -24.67 -12.51 -7.30
C PRO A 794 -24.76 -12.32 -5.78
N GLU A 795 -23.91 -12.87 -4.91
CA GLU A 795 -24.17 -12.73 -3.45
C GLU A 795 -23.92 -11.32 -2.88
N PHE A 796 -23.05 -10.54 -3.52
CA PHE A 796 -22.56 -9.25 -2.97
C PHE A 796 -23.35 -8.05 -3.44
N THR A 797 -23.81 -8.13 -4.69
CA THR A 797 -24.52 -7.05 -5.39
C THR A 797 -25.93 -6.86 -4.88
N GLY A 798 -26.27 -7.48 -3.74
CA GLY A 798 -27.49 -7.37 -2.97
C GLY A 798 -27.43 -6.45 -1.79
N ARG A 799 -26.44 -6.37 -0.92
CA ARG A 799 -26.57 -5.48 0.26
C ARG A 799 -25.83 -4.14 0.20
N VAL A 800 -24.84 -4.02 -0.67
CA VAL A 800 -23.96 -2.88 -0.89
C VAL A 800 -24.29 -2.03 -2.14
N CYS A 801 -25.38 -1.28 -2.08
CA CYS A 801 -26.01 -0.51 -3.15
C CYS A 801 -25.33 0.77 -3.12
N PRO A 802 -24.92 1.26 -4.28
CA PRO A 802 -24.74 2.69 -4.26
C PRO A 802 -26.06 3.49 -4.57
N ALA A 803 -27.02 3.05 -5.41
CA ALA A 803 -28.13 3.79 -6.04
C ALA A 803 -29.09 4.49 -5.08
N PRO A 804 -29.48 5.73 -5.41
CA PRO A 804 -30.38 6.53 -4.58
C PRO A 804 -31.77 5.90 -4.40
N CYS A 805 -32.20 5.02 -5.31
CA CYS A 805 -33.49 4.33 -5.23
C CYS A 805 -33.55 3.33 -4.06
N GLU A 806 -32.41 2.94 -3.48
CA GLU A 806 -32.34 2.04 -2.34
C GLU A 806 -32.54 2.67 -0.97
N GLY A 807 -32.58 4.00 -0.87
CA GLY A 807 -32.85 4.67 0.41
C GLY A 807 -34.34 4.88 0.72
N ARG A 808 -35.26 4.68 -0.25
CA ARG A 808 -36.67 5.10 -0.13
C ARG A 808 -37.60 3.92 0.23
N GLN A 809 -38.43 4.10 1.27
CA GLN A 809 -39.45 3.12 1.69
C GLN A 809 -40.71 3.12 0.79
N HIS A 810 -41.03 4.25 0.16
CA HIS A 810 -42.07 4.39 -0.86
C HIS A 810 -41.51 5.20 -2.03
N GLN A 811 -41.85 4.82 -3.27
CA GLN A 811 -41.36 5.49 -4.46
C GLN A 811 -42.51 6.23 -5.14
N VAL A 812 -42.59 7.55 -4.92
CA VAL A 812 -43.32 8.49 -5.79
C VAL A 812 -42.27 9.27 -6.58
N CYS A 813 -42.16 9.00 -7.88
CA CYS A 813 -41.23 9.72 -8.75
C CYS A 813 -41.86 11.05 -9.20
N GLY A 814 -41.40 12.17 -8.63
CA GLY A 814 -41.75 13.52 -9.06
C GLY A 814 -40.55 14.23 -9.70
N ALA A 815 -40.77 14.80 -10.88
CA ALA A 815 -39.91 15.80 -11.49
C ALA A 815 -40.20 17.17 -10.85
N ASP A 816 -39.32 17.67 -9.98
CA ASP A 816 -39.43 19.02 -9.40
C ASP A 816 -38.13 19.85 -9.48
N HIS A 817 -37.23 19.52 -10.42
CA HIS A 817 -36.09 20.37 -10.76
C HIS A 817 -35.97 20.57 -12.27
N HIS A 818 -36.96 21.22 -12.90
CA HIS A 818 -36.81 21.94 -14.18
C HIS A 818 -38.08 22.74 -14.50
N ARG A 819 -38.42 23.75 -13.70
CA ARG A 819 -39.38 24.81 -14.08
C ARG A 819 -38.98 26.14 -13.45
N GLN A 820 -37.87 26.71 -13.90
CA GLN A 820 -37.64 28.15 -13.88
C GLN A 820 -36.47 28.46 -14.81
N GLY A 821 -36.75 29.24 -15.86
CA GLY A 821 -35.76 29.65 -16.87
C GLY A 821 -35.90 28.91 -18.18
N LEU A 822 -36.88 29.32 -19.00
CA LEU A 822 -36.92 29.27 -20.47
C LEU A 822 -38.37 29.55 -20.90
N ARG A 823 -38.80 30.81 -20.67
CA ARG A 823 -39.66 31.50 -21.63
C ARG A 823 -38.71 32.37 -22.43
N ASP A 824 -38.89 32.32 -23.75
CA ASP A 824 -38.36 33.18 -24.81
C ASP A 824 -37.47 32.42 -25.81
N GLY A 825 -37.96 32.34 -27.06
CA GLY A 825 -37.18 31.94 -28.25
C GLY A 825 -37.72 30.72 -29.01
N LEU A 826 -38.80 30.92 -29.77
CA LEU A 826 -39.12 30.12 -30.96
C LEU A 826 -38.14 30.52 -32.09
N ASP A 827 -37.53 29.55 -32.79
CA ASP A 827 -37.53 29.43 -34.27
C ASP A 827 -36.52 28.40 -34.83
N GLU A 828 -37.00 27.66 -35.83
CA GLU A 828 -36.33 26.98 -36.97
C GLU A 828 -35.40 25.73 -36.86
N ALA A 829 -35.94 24.63 -37.45
CA ALA A 829 -35.35 23.68 -38.43
C ALA A 829 -34.13 22.75 -38.11
N SER A 830 -34.29 21.47 -38.50
CA SER A 830 -33.29 20.36 -38.52
C SER A 830 -32.34 20.40 -39.75
N PRO A 831 -31.39 19.45 -40.00
CA PRO A 831 -30.83 18.35 -39.18
C PRO A 831 -29.27 18.19 -39.22
N ALA A 832 -28.75 17.27 -38.38
CA ALA A 832 -27.50 16.49 -38.52
C ALA A 832 -26.19 16.93 -37.81
N SER A 833 -25.49 15.89 -37.31
CA SER A 833 -24.10 15.75 -36.82
C SER A 833 -23.81 15.89 -35.30
N ARG A 834 -23.44 14.74 -34.68
CA ARG A 834 -22.85 14.51 -33.33
C ARG A 834 -21.48 15.23 -33.18
N PRO A 835 -20.88 15.48 -31.98
CA PRO A 835 -20.83 14.56 -30.81
C PRO A 835 -20.72 15.13 -29.37
N LEU A 836 -20.96 14.23 -28.40
CA LEU A 836 -20.32 14.04 -27.07
C LEU A 836 -20.09 15.23 -26.11
N GLY A 837 -20.59 15.04 -24.88
CA GLY A 837 -20.29 15.76 -23.63
C GLY A 837 -21.55 15.70 -22.75
N GLN A 838 -21.56 15.35 -21.47
CA GLN A 838 -20.59 15.30 -20.38
C GLN A 838 -21.17 14.37 -19.29
N GLU A 839 -20.27 13.83 -18.46
CA GLU A 839 -20.30 13.77 -16.98
C GLU A 839 -21.69 13.70 -16.32
N GLY A 840 -22.02 12.73 -15.47
CA GLY A 840 -21.24 12.08 -14.42
C GLY A 840 -22.13 12.07 -13.16
N GLY A 841 -22.15 10.98 -12.39
CA GLY A 841 -22.84 10.97 -11.09
C GLY A 841 -23.47 9.65 -10.66
N HIS A 842 -22.63 8.81 -10.04
CA HIS A 842 -22.82 7.80 -8.98
C HIS A 842 -24.18 7.12 -8.72
N CYS A 843 -24.10 5.77 -8.53
CA CYS A 843 -24.65 4.92 -7.44
C CYS A 843 -25.52 3.63 -7.85
N GLY A 844 -25.30 2.36 -7.30
CA GLY A 844 -25.79 0.93 -7.62
C GLY A 844 -26.89 0.00 -6.86
N LEU A 845 -26.62 -1.25 -6.31
CA LEU A 845 -27.47 -2.47 -5.80
C LEU A 845 -28.61 -3.10 -6.69
N TRP A 846 -29.20 -4.32 -6.54
CA TRP A 846 -29.34 -5.45 -5.54
C TRP A 846 -29.22 -6.85 -6.23
N ALA A 847 -29.19 -7.95 -5.44
CA ALA A 847 -29.07 -9.36 -5.77
C ALA A 847 -30.21 -10.20 -5.18
N LEU A 848 -30.47 -11.39 -5.78
CA LEU A 848 -30.76 -12.69 -5.16
C LEU A 848 -31.10 -13.75 -6.25
N TRP A 849 -30.63 -15.00 -6.10
CA TRP A 849 -31.14 -16.19 -6.82
C TRP A 849 -31.40 -17.37 -5.85
N PRO A 850 -32.45 -18.20 -6.07
CA PRO A 850 -32.75 -19.42 -5.31
C PRO A 850 -32.02 -20.70 -5.83
N GLY A 851 -31.25 -21.34 -4.96
CA GLY A 851 -30.49 -22.60 -5.12
C GLY A 851 -30.70 -23.59 -6.30
N GLY A 852 -29.60 -24.30 -6.61
CA GLY A 852 -29.64 -25.71 -7.02
C GLY A 852 -29.28 -26.00 -8.48
N CYS A 853 -27.98 -26.08 -8.76
CA CYS A 853 -27.32 -27.14 -9.55
C CYS A 853 -25.80 -26.97 -9.41
#